data_AF-A0A955B5A4-F1
#
_entry.id   AF-A0A955B5A4-F1
#
_cell.length_a   1.000
_cell.length_b   1.000
_cell.length_c   1.000
_cell.angle_alpha   90.00
_cell.angle_beta   90.00
_cell.angle_gamma   90.00
#
_symmetry.space_group_name_H-M   'P 1'
#
loop_
_entity.id
_entity.type
_entity.pdbx_description
1 polymer ?
#
loop_
_entity_poly.entity_id
_entity_poly.type
_entity_poly.pdbx_seq_one_letter_code
_entity_poly.pdbx_strand_id
1 'polypeptide(L)'
;TFPAEGENSGAMYQVDDGAGPGSDIDLIRLVVKDSDRRDLFAATNKMSNWYLPATVVHNGVVFHDVELRLTGSRWIRPNSGYKVRFNPEQPLLGVHDSVRYDLNGMTEIVMKQMLNRAGTKSSSYDDIGYLVSPNRSHTHEVLVNLARYENIYLDEQFGDSSGTKFELDDVTIPTGSGVESLKNNTDVYQDADIGVNTSMVQSQGANPEFYRAHLLIKSSRTKDDFPAIVRMAQAIHQTDEMDLFEATNAVMDVDEWMRHYANQAYFGNWDTYGFRRPKNLRMYQNPADEKMVPLMWDCDLCGFNETIYNARESRSRLDEIRDIPHNFRLFWGHMYDYIDRSFNEEYVARWVTHYGEKTNNATHGGDSGLTFATFTRVTGNRSRQALAEIERRVPKVDFAITTNGGNDMVVDTNSVQLQGKGWVNVRQLRLAGSEVPLDAFWPENDVWQVELPLGNNANEISIEAYDFRGNLIDTKSISVTTTQNNPAIDSLRITEINYNPGNPTDQESAAGHDDADDFEFIEFRNTGDQTISLAGIELAEVQVNGNPEGVAFDFTNGAITELAPGAFVLVVEDMEAFAMRYGNDLPVAGQWSGGLSNGSETITVRAEGAAIQQFSYNDNWHPSTDGDGNTLEIINEKGALEAWGTAEGWRPSAIANGSPGAEGSGRVPGDSNGDGIFDSSDFVLVFQAGEYEDGIAGNSTFEEGDWDGDGDFTSSDFVFVFTVGNYVAEATPTVQTTTTVDELVKRRVELGIQPIIVEKASRSIDGALVDDAFEDLDDDDDFELLV
;
A
#
# COMPACT_ATOMS: atom_id res chain seq x y z
N THR A 1 43.22 12.23 -14.58
CA THR A 1 43.88 10.92 -14.75
C THR A 1 43.69 10.49 -16.19
N PHE A 2 44.61 9.71 -16.77
CA PHE A 2 44.39 9.15 -18.11
C PHE A 2 43.31 8.06 -18.03
N PRO A 3 42.48 7.88 -19.08
CA PRO A 3 41.52 6.78 -19.15
C PRO A 3 42.19 5.43 -18.93
N ALA A 4 41.54 4.52 -18.21
CA ALA A 4 42.16 3.25 -17.79
C ALA A 4 42.57 2.37 -19.00
N GLU A 5 41.80 2.45 -20.08
CA GLU A 5 42.00 1.66 -21.31
C GLU A 5 42.98 2.29 -22.32
N GLY A 6 43.63 3.41 -21.98
CA GLY A 6 44.65 4.03 -22.83
C GLY A 6 44.12 4.41 -24.23
N GLU A 7 44.76 3.96 -25.31
CA GLU A 7 44.33 4.26 -26.70
C GLU A 7 43.00 3.60 -27.11
N ASN A 8 42.56 2.59 -26.34
CA ASN A 8 41.31 1.87 -26.54
C ASN A 8 40.13 2.50 -25.79
N SER A 9 40.38 3.48 -24.92
CA SER A 9 39.36 4.21 -24.14
C SER A 9 38.31 4.97 -24.95
N GLY A 10 38.56 5.13 -26.25
CA GLY A 10 37.75 6.01 -27.08
C GLY A 10 37.83 7.48 -26.65
N ALA A 11 38.84 7.89 -25.88
CA ALA A 11 39.02 9.29 -25.48
C ALA A 11 39.34 10.17 -26.70
N MET A 12 38.33 10.89 -27.16
CA MET A 12 38.35 11.71 -28.35
C MET A 12 37.85 13.11 -28.00
N TYR A 13 38.36 14.13 -28.69
CA TYR A 13 37.79 15.48 -28.63
C TYR A 13 37.27 15.84 -30.03
N GLN A 14 36.09 16.45 -30.08
CA GLN A 14 35.52 16.98 -31.31
C GLN A 14 35.76 18.49 -31.34
N VAL A 15 36.38 18.98 -32.41
CA VAL A 15 36.47 20.43 -32.67
C VAL A 15 35.09 20.92 -33.10
N ASP A 16 34.68 22.10 -32.61
CA ASP A 16 33.39 22.71 -32.88
C ASP A 16 33.00 22.63 -34.37
N ASP A 17 31.84 22.04 -34.62
CA ASP A 17 31.26 21.82 -35.94
C ASP A 17 29.96 22.61 -36.15
N GLY A 18 29.61 23.48 -35.19
CA GLY A 18 28.40 24.31 -35.21
C GLY A 18 27.09 23.54 -35.03
N ALA A 19 27.14 22.24 -34.69
CA ALA A 19 25.94 21.45 -34.45
C ALA A 19 25.46 21.57 -32.99
N GLY A 20 24.20 21.94 -32.83
CA GLY A 20 23.53 22.09 -31.54
C GLY A 20 22.04 22.36 -31.70
N PRO A 21 21.27 22.32 -30.60
CA PRO A 21 19.85 22.57 -30.63
C PRO A 21 19.53 24.04 -30.95
N GLY A 22 18.34 24.26 -31.51
CA GLY A 22 17.76 25.61 -31.66
C GLY A 22 16.98 26.09 -30.43
N SER A 23 17.02 25.33 -29.32
CA SER A 23 16.23 25.51 -28.10
C SER A 23 17.09 25.17 -26.87
N ASP A 24 16.56 25.46 -25.67
CA ASP A 24 17.19 25.15 -24.38
C ASP A 24 16.99 23.68 -23.95
N ILE A 25 17.14 22.74 -24.87
CA ILE A 25 17.13 21.29 -24.62
C ILE A 25 18.57 20.79 -24.45
N ASP A 26 18.75 19.72 -23.68
CA ASP A 26 20.06 19.13 -23.42
C ASP A 26 20.78 18.71 -24.69
N LEU A 27 22.04 19.12 -24.84
CA LEU A 27 22.89 18.73 -25.96
C LEU A 27 23.70 17.49 -25.60
N ILE A 28 23.49 16.43 -26.37
CA ILE A 28 24.21 15.16 -26.27
C ILE A 28 25.02 14.99 -27.55
N ARG A 29 26.31 14.67 -27.44
CA ARG A 29 27.16 14.39 -28.60
C ARG A 29 27.87 13.07 -28.43
N LEU A 30 27.78 12.23 -29.47
CA LEU A 30 28.50 10.96 -29.54
C LEU A 30 29.67 11.09 -30.52
N VAL A 31 30.87 10.78 -30.05
CA VAL A 31 32.11 10.84 -30.84
C VAL A 31 32.70 9.45 -30.96
N VAL A 32 32.96 9.00 -32.19
CA VAL A 32 33.56 7.71 -32.53
C VAL A 32 34.67 7.88 -33.57
N LYS A 33 35.60 6.93 -33.64
CA LYS A 33 36.59 6.89 -34.73
C LYS A 33 35.87 6.63 -36.06
N ASP A 34 36.44 7.15 -37.15
CA ASP A 34 35.87 6.95 -38.50
C ASP A 34 35.91 5.48 -38.98
N SER A 35 36.82 4.65 -38.44
CA SER A 35 36.78 3.20 -38.62
C SER A 35 35.53 2.62 -37.98
N ASP A 36 35.31 2.92 -36.70
CA ASP A 36 34.28 2.33 -35.86
C ASP A 36 32.90 2.79 -36.34
N ARG A 37 32.79 4.04 -36.79
CA ARG A 37 31.61 4.57 -37.49
C ARG A 37 31.26 3.74 -38.73
N ARG A 38 32.25 3.42 -39.58
CA ARG A 38 32.01 2.62 -40.80
C ARG A 38 31.55 1.21 -40.46
N ASP A 39 32.11 0.62 -39.41
CA ASP A 39 31.74 -0.72 -38.95
C ASP A 39 30.34 -0.72 -38.30
N LEU A 40 30.02 0.30 -37.51
CA LEU A 40 28.72 0.47 -36.86
C LEU A 40 27.57 0.52 -37.89
N PHE A 41 27.78 1.21 -39.01
CA PHE A 41 26.76 1.38 -40.07
C PHE A 41 26.94 0.42 -41.26
N ALA A 42 27.82 -0.56 -41.17
CA ALA A 42 27.98 -1.56 -42.22
C ALA A 42 26.69 -2.40 -42.37
N ALA A 43 26.24 -2.61 -43.62
CA ALA A 43 25.00 -3.34 -43.89
C ALA A 43 25.01 -4.79 -43.36
N THR A 44 26.19 -5.39 -43.22
CA THR A 44 26.40 -6.72 -42.63
C THR A 44 26.31 -6.74 -41.10
N ASN A 45 26.38 -5.59 -40.43
CA ASN A 45 26.46 -5.47 -38.99
C ASN A 45 25.11 -5.20 -38.31
N LYS A 46 24.00 -5.25 -39.05
CA LYS A 46 22.65 -4.93 -38.55
C LYS A 46 22.22 -5.75 -37.32
N MET A 47 22.73 -6.97 -37.14
CA MET A 47 22.35 -7.82 -36.00
C MET A 47 23.31 -7.73 -34.79
N SER A 48 24.38 -6.95 -34.89
CA SER A 48 25.37 -6.90 -33.82
C SER A 48 24.85 -6.19 -32.58
N ASN A 49 25.19 -6.75 -31.41
CA ASN A 49 25.05 -6.09 -30.12
C ASN A 49 26.43 -5.78 -29.51
N TRP A 50 27.48 -5.81 -30.34
CA TRP A 50 28.84 -5.49 -29.95
C TRP A 50 28.98 -3.99 -29.65
N TYR A 51 29.69 -3.68 -28.58
CA TYR A 51 29.96 -2.33 -28.10
C TYR A 51 31.28 -1.81 -28.69
N LEU A 52 31.30 -0.55 -29.13
CA LEU A 52 32.47 0.12 -29.68
C LEU A 52 32.88 1.29 -28.78
N PRO A 53 34.20 1.58 -28.64
CA PRO A 53 34.66 2.73 -27.85
C PRO A 53 34.14 4.06 -28.38
N ALA A 54 33.85 4.97 -27.45
CA ALA A 54 33.25 6.27 -27.74
C ALA A 54 33.69 7.34 -26.73
N THR A 55 33.44 8.61 -27.07
CA THR A 55 33.35 9.71 -26.11
C THR A 55 31.94 10.28 -26.17
N VAL A 56 31.36 10.57 -25.02
CA VAL A 56 30.08 11.28 -24.91
C VAL A 56 30.32 12.65 -24.32
N VAL A 57 29.66 13.67 -24.88
CA VAL A 57 29.62 15.01 -24.31
C VAL A 57 28.16 15.36 -24.03
N HIS A 58 27.82 15.61 -22.77
CA HIS A 58 26.48 16.02 -22.35
C HIS A 58 26.60 17.42 -21.72
N ASN A 59 26.00 18.44 -22.35
CA ASN A 59 26.03 19.82 -21.89
C ASN A 59 27.45 20.34 -21.55
N GLY A 60 28.44 19.89 -22.31
CA GLY A 60 29.86 20.25 -22.11
C GLY A 60 30.63 19.37 -21.11
N VAL A 61 29.94 18.50 -20.37
CA VAL A 61 30.59 17.46 -19.53
C VAL A 61 31.03 16.31 -20.43
N VAL A 62 32.30 15.93 -20.33
CA VAL A 62 32.91 14.90 -21.18
C VAL A 62 33.03 13.58 -20.40
N PHE A 63 32.59 12.50 -21.02
CA PHE A 63 32.66 11.13 -20.52
C PHE A 63 33.57 10.31 -21.42
N HIS A 64 34.62 9.74 -20.83
CA HIS A 64 35.57 8.83 -21.48
C HIS A 64 35.38 7.40 -20.97
N ASP A 65 36.05 6.43 -21.59
CA ASP A 65 35.84 5.00 -21.30
C ASP A 65 34.35 4.61 -21.46
N VAL A 66 33.70 5.23 -22.46
CA VAL A 66 32.31 5.00 -22.81
C VAL A 66 32.25 4.02 -23.97
N GLU A 67 31.25 3.15 -23.94
CA GLU A 67 30.98 2.23 -25.04
C GLU A 67 29.61 2.49 -25.65
N LEU A 68 29.49 2.35 -26.97
CA LEU A 68 28.22 2.51 -27.68
C LEU A 68 27.92 1.39 -28.67
N ARG A 69 26.63 1.18 -28.93
CA ARG A 69 26.13 0.31 -30.00
C ARG A 69 24.79 0.81 -30.54
N LEU A 70 24.40 0.31 -31.71
CA LEU A 70 23.05 0.53 -32.25
C LEU A 70 22.00 -0.28 -31.48
N THR A 71 20.78 0.26 -31.40
CA THR A 71 19.59 -0.38 -30.80
C THR A 71 18.53 -0.73 -31.86
N GLY A 72 17.42 -1.31 -31.41
CA GLY A 72 16.29 -1.69 -32.25
C GLY A 72 16.38 -3.09 -32.83
N SER A 73 15.36 -3.44 -33.61
CA SER A 73 15.28 -4.72 -34.31
C SER A 73 16.01 -4.68 -35.66
N ARG A 74 16.09 -5.83 -36.33
CA ARG A 74 16.68 -5.98 -37.68
C ARG A 74 15.98 -5.13 -38.75
N TRP A 75 14.72 -4.76 -38.53
CA TRP A 75 13.89 -4.02 -39.48
C TRP A 75 14.26 -2.55 -39.51
N ILE A 76 14.50 -1.97 -38.33
CA ILE A 76 14.71 -0.53 -38.18
C ILE A 76 16.19 -0.15 -38.08
N ARG A 77 17.09 -1.06 -37.68
CA ARG A 77 18.53 -0.77 -37.64
C ARG A 77 19.08 -0.34 -39.01
N PRO A 78 19.87 0.75 -39.07
CA PRO A 78 20.49 1.46 -37.94
C PRO A 78 19.70 2.64 -37.35
N ASN A 79 18.44 2.85 -37.76
CA ASN A 79 17.66 4.06 -37.50
C ASN A 79 16.85 4.02 -36.19
N SER A 80 17.10 3.06 -35.30
CA SER A 80 16.40 3.01 -34.01
C SER A 80 17.05 3.88 -32.95
N GLY A 81 18.39 3.94 -32.92
CA GLY A 81 19.12 4.73 -31.94
C GLY A 81 20.33 4.01 -31.36
N TYR A 82 20.73 4.45 -30.17
CA TYR A 82 22.01 4.10 -29.56
C TYR A 82 21.80 3.66 -28.11
N LYS A 83 22.48 2.60 -27.68
CA LYS A 83 22.68 2.28 -26.26
C LYS A 83 24.11 2.61 -25.91
N VAL A 84 24.27 3.37 -24.83
CA VAL A 84 25.56 3.84 -24.32
C VAL A 84 25.77 3.26 -22.92
N ARG A 85 26.99 2.83 -22.63
CA ARG A 85 27.45 2.40 -21.31
C ARG A 85 28.56 3.34 -20.84
N PHE A 86 28.40 3.89 -19.67
CA PHE A 86 29.35 4.80 -19.04
C PHE A 86 30.34 4.04 -18.17
N ASN A 87 31.47 4.68 -17.89
CA ASN A 87 32.39 4.21 -16.87
C ASN A 87 31.65 4.19 -15.51
N PRO A 88 31.69 3.08 -14.74
CA PRO A 88 31.08 3.00 -13.42
C PRO A 88 31.57 4.07 -12.42
N GLU A 89 32.77 4.61 -12.60
CA GLU A 89 33.32 5.71 -11.79
C GLU A 89 32.83 7.10 -12.24
N GLN A 90 32.22 7.20 -13.42
CA GLN A 90 31.67 8.44 -13.98
C GLN A 90 30.30 8.18 -14.65
N PRO A 91 29.28 7.74 -13.90
CA PRO A 91 27.94 7.52 -14.43
C PRO A 91 27.30 8.84 -14.89
N LEU A 92 26.37 8.74 -15.86
CA LEU A 92 25.60 9.89 -16.31
C LEU A 92 24.66 10.36 -15.20
N LEU A 93 24.62 11.67 -14.95
CA LEU A 93 23.86 12.30 -13.86
C LEU A 93 24.18 11.72 -12.46
N GLY A 94 25.35 11.08 -12.30
CA GLY A 94 25.78 10.51 -11.03
C GLY A 94 25.25 9.11 -10.71
N VAL A 95 24.29 8.59 -11.49
CA VAL A 95 23.60 7.34 -11.16
C VAL A 95 23.38 6.37 -12.34
N HIS A 96 23.39 6.85 -13.59
CA HIS A 96 23.11 5.99 -14.74
C HIS A 96 24.38 5.42 -15.36
N ASP A 97 24.60 4.12 -15.18
CA ASP A 97 25.68 3.35 -15.81
C ASP A 97 25.46 3.10 -17.32
N SER A 98 24.23 3.25 -17.78
CA SER A 98 23.85 3.08 -19.18
C SER A 98 22.54 3.79 -19.50
N VAL A 99 22.44 4.30 -20.73
CA VAL A 99 21.23 4.97 -21.24
C VAL A 99 20.96 4.56 -22.67
N ARG A 100 19.74 4.82 -23.16
CA ARG A 100 19.41 4.73 -24.59
C ARG A 100 18.99 6.10 -25.12
N TYR A 101 19.54 6.46 -26.27
CA TYR A 101 19.07 7.57 -27.09
C TYR A 101 18.22 6.99 -28.21
N ASP A 102 16.91 7.11 -28.08
CA ASP A 102 15.93 6.59 -29.03
C ASP A 102 15.59 7.64 -30.09
N LEU A 103 15.75 7.25 -31.35
CA LEU A 103 15.49 8.14 -32.49
C LEU A 103 14.02 8.17 -32.88
N ASN A 104 13.20 7.35 -32.23
CA ASN A 104 11.78 7.17 -32.54
C ASN A 104 10.95 7.35 -31.27
N GLY A 105 9.69 7.73 -31.43
CA GLY A 105 8.69 7.65 -30.37
C GLY A 105 8.81 8.72 -29.29
N MET A 106 9.32 9.93 -29.60
CA MET A 106 9.55 10.95 -28.57
C MET A 106 8.30 11.34 -27.78
N THR A 107 7.11 11.19 -28.37
CA THR A 107 5.83 11.40 -27.68
C THR A 107 5.54 10.38 -26.56
N GLU A 108 6.24 9.24 -26.52
CA GLU A 108 6.16 8.24 -25.45
C GLU A 108 6.48 8.86 -24.07
N ILE A 109 7.29 9.91 -24.01
CA ILE A 109 7.56 10.63 -22.75
C ILE A 109 6.28 11.13 -22.08
N VAL A 110 5.25 11.52 -22.86
CA VAL A 110 3.97 11.96 -22.31
C VAL A 110 3.21 10.78 -21.71
N MET A 111 3.24 9.61 -22.36
CA MET A 111 2.62 8.39 -21.84
C MET A 111 3.27 7.96 -20.52
N LYS A 112 4.60 7.99 -20.45
CA LYS A 112 5.36 7.73 -19.22
C LYS A 112 5.07 8.75 -18.13
N GLN A 113 4.97 10.04 -18.49
CA GLN A 113 4.60 11.10 -17.55
C GLN A 113 3.22 10.88 -16.93
N MET A 114 2.23 10.46 -17.74
CA MET A 114 0.89 10.12 -17.27
C MET A 114 0.96 8.93 -16.29
N LEU A 115 1.65 7.86 -16.69
CA LEU A 115 1.83 6.66 -15.88
C LEU A 115 2.53 6.94 -14.53
N ASN A 116 3.65 7.65 -14.56
CA ASN A 116 4.40 8.00 -13.35
C ASN A 116 3.57 8.88 -12.42
N ARG A 117 2.75 9.80 -12.96
CA ARG A 117 1.83 10.62 -12.14
C ARG A 117 0.76 9.78 -11.46
N ALA A 118 0.25 8.76 -12.13
CA ALA A 118 -0.72 7.85 -11.56
C ALA A 118 -0.10 6.93 -10.48
N GLY A 119 1.24 6.86 -10.39
CA GLY A 119 1.97 6.07 -9.40
C GLY A 119 2.10 4.60 -9.81
N THR A 120 2.35 4.31 -11.09
CA THR A 120 2.54 2.92 -11.56
C THR A 120 3.97 2.43 -11.41
N LYS A 121 4.11 1.14 -11.06
CA LYS A 121 5.38 0.40 -11.04
C LYS A 121 5.78 -0.16 -12.42
N SER A 122 5.06 0.23 -13.48
CA SER A 122 5.25 -0.30 -14.84
C SER A 122 5.96 0.66 -15.80
N SER A 123 6.34 1.87 -15.37
CA SER A 123 6.96 2.93 -16.20
C SER A 123 8.24 3.49 -15.57
N SER A 124 9.18 3.95 -16.39
CA SER A 124 10.43 4.62 -15.95
C SER A 124 10.36 6.14 -16.10
N TYR A 125 11.25 6.85 -15.38
CA TYR A 125 11.52 8.26 -15.64
C TYR A 125 12.54 8.41 -16.76
N ASP A 126 12.14 9.13 -17.81
CA ASP A 126 12.91 9.37 -19.02
C ASP A 126 12.96 10.88 -19.31
N ASP A 127 13.83 11.29 -20.23
CA ASP A 127 14.01 12.70 -20.61
C ASP A 127 14.03 12.86 -22.15
N ILE A 128 14.14 14.09 -22.64
CA ILE A 128 14.35 14.44 -24.04
C ILE A 128 15.68 15.17 -24.22
N GLY A 129 16.35 14.96 -25.35
CA GLY A 129 17.63 15.59 -25.65
C GLY A 129 17.79 15.89 -27.13
N TYR A 130 18.78 16.73 -27.48
CA TYR A 130 19.24 16.93 -28.84
C TYR A 130 20.53 16.14 -29.06
N LEU A 131 20.46 15.11 -29.91
CA LEU A 131 21.58 14.23 -30.21
C LEU A 131 22.37 14.77 -31.40
N VAL A 132 23.68 14.97 -31.24
CA VAL A 132 24.65 15.07 -32.32
C VAL A 132 25.32 13.72 -32.49
N SER A 133 24.89 12.98 -33.52
CA SER A 133 25.23 11.58 -33.71
C SER A 133 26.37 11.38 -34.73
N PRO A 134 27.07 10.22 -34.70
CA PRO A 134 28.09 9.88 -35.69
C PRO A 134 27.54 9.76 -37.12
N ASN A 135 26.25 9.45 -37.24
CA ASN A 135 25.51 9.59 -38.49
C ASN A 135 24.74 10.91 -38.47
N ARG A 136 25.07 11.81 -39.40
CA ARG A 136 24.43 13.13 -39.52
C ARG A 136 22.91 13.06 -39.74
N SER A 137 22.38 11.97 -40.31
CA SER A 137 20.94 11.81 -40.47
C SER A 137 20.21 11.51 -39.16
N HIS A 138 20.93 11.14 -38.09
CA HIS A 138 20.38 10.94 -36.75
C HIS A 138 20.70 12.13 -35.82
N THR A 139 21.14 13.26 -36.36
CA THR A 139 21.41 14.47 -35.57
C THR A 139 20.13 15.29 -35.43
N HIS A 140 19.40 15.08 -34.34
CA HIS A 140 18.11 15.71 -34.04
C HIS A 140 17.65 15.42 -32.60
N GLU A 141 16.45 15.86 -32.23
CA GLU A 141 15.79 15.60 -30.93
C GLU A 141 15.47 14.10 -30.75
N VAL A 142 15.68 13.57 -29.54
CA VAL A 142 15.57 12.16 -29.19
C VAL A 142 14.90 11.97 -27.84
N LEU A 143 14.30 10.79 -27.62
CA LEU A 143 13.93 10.32 -26.29
C LEU A 143 15.17 9.73 -25.62
N VAL A 144 15.46 10.16 -24.40
CA VAL A 144 16.55 9.67 -23.55
C VAL A 144 15.95 8.72 -22.53
N ASN A 145 16.03 7.41 -22.80
CA ASN A 145 15.63 6.43 -21.79
C ASN A 145 16.77 6.28 -20.77
N LEU A 146 16.51 6.68 -19.53
CA LEU A 146 17.50 6.71 -18.46
C LEU A 146 17.62 5.32 -17.81
N ALA A 147 16.74 5.02 -16.85
CA ALA A 147 16.87 3.81 -16.03
C ALA A 147 16.51 2.51 -16.76
N ARG A 148 15.60 2.53 -17.75
CA ARG A 148 15.26 1.40 -18.65
C ARG A 148 14.98 0.06 -17.96
N TYR A 149 14.42 0.08 -16.75
CA TYR A 149 14.21 -1.09 -15.90
C TYR A 149 15.51 -1.84 -15.55
N GLU A 150 16.67 -1.18 -15.61
CA GLU A 150 17.95 -1.72 -15.11
C GLU A 150 17.98 -1.63 -13.57
N ASN A 151 19.06 -2.11 -12.94
CA ASN A 151 19.08 -2.36 -11.49
C ASN A 151 18.61 -1.17 -10.65
N ILE A 152 19.06 0.05 -10.94
CA ILE A 152 18.61 1.25 -10.23
C ILE A 152 17.09 1.40 -10.17
N TYR A 153 16.38 1.10 -11.26
CA TYR A 153 14.92 1.14 -11.25
C TYR A 153 14.34 0.04 -10.38
N LEU A 154 14.89 -1.18 -10.47
CA LEU A 154 14.36 -2.32 -9.76
C LEU A 154 14.60 -2.19 -8.25
N ASP A 155 15.78 -1.72 -7.84
CA ASP A 155 16.11 -1.42 -6.45
C ASP A 155 15.20 -0.31 -5.90
N GLU A 156 14.99 0.78 -6.64
CA GLU A 156 14.12 1.88 -6.19
C GLU A 156 12.64 1.49 -6.13
N GLN A 157 12.14 0.67 -7.08
CA GLN A 157 10.71 0.35 -7.17
C GLN A 157 10.29 -0.90 -6.39
N PHE A 158 11.21 -1.85 -6.20
CA PHE A 158 10.91 -3.15 -5.59
C PHE A 158 11.85 -3.49 -4.41
N GLY A 159 12.78 -2.60 -4.04
CA GLY A 159 13.74 -2.81 -2.94
C GLY A 159 14.88 -3.78 -3.25
N ASP A 160 14.74 -4.62 -4.27
CA ASP A 160 15.74 -5.60 -4.69
C ASP A 160 15.70 -5.80 -6.22
N SER A 161 16.86 -5.72 -6.88
CA SER A 161 17.08 -6.00 -8.30
C SER A 161 17.62 -7.41 -8.63
N SER A 162 17.71 -8.31 -7.63
CA SER A 162 18.28 -9.65 -7.77
C SER A 162 17.43 -10.62 -8.61
N GLY A 163 16.14 -10.30 -8.77
CA GLY A 163 15.14 -11.08 -9.50
C GLY A 163 15.40 -11.20 -10.99
N THR A 164 14.72 -12.15 -11.62
CA THR A 164 14.89 -12.40 -13.06
C THR A 164 13.96 -11.53 -13.88
N LYS A 165 14.55 -10.75 -14.79
CA LYS A 165 13.86 -9.88 -15.74
C LYS A 165 13.78 -10.55 -17.10
N PHE A 166 12.60 -10.64 -17.68
CA PHE A 166 12.35 -11.21 -19.01
C PHE A 166 11.88 -10.14 -20.00
N GLU A 167 12.10 -10.36 -21.28
CA GLU A 167 11.49 -9.61 -22.38
C GLU A 167 10.85 -10.60 -23.35
N LEU A 168 9.58 -10.38 -23.67
CA LEU A 168 8.86 -11.13 -24.69
C LEU A 168 9.17 -10.53 -26.07
N ASP A 169 9.82 -11.31 -26.94
CA ASP A 169 10.21 -10.90 -28.29
C ASP A 169 9.97 -12.02 -29.31
N ASP A 170 10.06 -11.70 -30.59
CA ASP A 170 9.85 -12.68 -31.65
C ASP A 170 11.10 -13.53 -31.88
N VAL A 171 10.87 -14.77 -32.36
CA VAL A 171 11.95 -15.67 -32.73
C VAL A 171 12.39 -15.42 -34.17
N THR A 172 13.66 -15.09 -34.35
CA THR A 172 14.28 -14.96 -35.67
C THR A 172 14.83 -16.30 -36.17
N ILE A 173 14.43 -16.71 -37.38
CA ILE A 173 14.78 -18.02 -37.92
C ILE A 173 15.65 -17.88 -39.18
N PRO A 174 16.71 -18.70 -39.32
CA PRO A 174 17.49 -18.75 -40.56
C PRO A 174 16.66 -19.35 -41.71
N THR A 175 16.76 -18.80 -42.92
CA THR A 175 16.01 -19.26 -44.11
C THR A 175 16.81 -20.16 -45.05
N GLY A 176 18.08 -20.45 -44.73
CA GLY A 176 18.92 -21.38 -45.45
C GLY A 176 19.44 -22.54 -44.59
N SER A 177 20.28 -23.39 -45.18
CA SER A 177 20.88 -24.56 -44.53
C SER A 177 22.05 -24.18 -43.63
N GLY A 178 21.77 -23.50 -42.51
CA GLY A 178 22.79 -23.17 -41.52
C GLY A 178 22.45 -21.99 -40.63
N VAL A 179 23.04 -21.97 -39.43
CA VAL A 179 22.85 -20.92 -38.43
C VAL A 179 23.35 -19.54 -38.91
N GLU A 180 24.27 -19.51 -39.87
CA GLU A 180 24.79 -18.28 -40.51
C GLU A 180 24.00 -17.84 -41.75
N SER A 181 22.95 -18.56 -42.13
CA SER A 181 22.13 -18.16 -43.27
C SER A 181 21.32 -16.90 -42.98
N LEU A 182 20.75 -16.31 -44.04
CA LEU A 182 19.94 -15.10 -43.93
C LEU A 182 18.80 -15.29 -42.94
N LYS A 183 18.63 -14.32 -42.05
CA LYS A 183 17.64 -14.32 -40.98
C LYS A 183 16.53 -13.31 -41.31
N ASN A 184 15.82 -13.55 -42.41
CA ASN A 184 14.79 -12.65 -42.93
C ASN A 184 13.35 -13.05 -42.54
N ASN A 185 13.16 -14.19 -41.87
CA ASN A 185 11.85 -14.61 -41.37
C ASN A 185 11.77 -14.57 -39.83
N THR A 186 10.55 -14.48 -39.33
CA THR A 186 10.24 -14.48 -37.91
C THR A 186 9.06 -15.41 -37.66
N ASP A 187 9.17 -16.27 -36.66
CA ASP A 187 8.00 -16.96 -36.14
C ASP A 187 7.37 -16.08 -35.06
N VAL A 188 6.12 -15.70 -35.32
CA VAL A 188 5.24 -15.10 -34.32
C VAL A 188 4.35 -16.24 -33.86
N TYR A 189 4.53 -16.67 -32.61
CA TYR A 189 3.66 -17.69 -32.03
C TYR A 189 2.31 -17.06 -31.66
N GLN A 190 1.48 -16.80 -32.67
CA GLN A 190 0.17 -16.17 -32.50
C GLN A 190 -0.79 -17.00 -31.64
N ASP A 191 -0.50 -18.29 -31.44
CA ASP A 191 -1.29 -19.24 -30.63
C ASP A 191 -0.67 -19.52 -29.26
N ALA A 192 0.34 -18.75 -28.81
CA ALA A 192 1.10 -19.09 -27.63
C ALA A 192 1.22 -17.91 -26.65
N ASP A 193 0.56 -18.07 -25.51
CA ASP A 193 0.59 -17.17 -24.38
C ASP A 193 1.90 -17.27 -23.64
N ILE A 194 2.63 -16.14 -23.54
CA ILE A 194 4.04 -16.10 -23.14
C ILE A 194 4.86 -17.19 -23.86
N GLY A 195 4.50 -17.42 -25.13
CA GLY A 195 5.09 -18.32 -26.13
C GLY A 195 4.97 -19.83 -25.90
N VAL A 196 4.03 -20.27 -25.07
CA VAL A 196 3.54 -21.68 -25.06
C VAL A 196 2.01 -21.72 -25.09
N ASN A 197 1.42 -22.83 -25.55
CA ASN A 197 -0.03 -23.04 -25.51
C ASN A 197 -0.41 -24.08 -24.45
N THR A 198 -1.70 -24.19 -24.13
CA THR A 198 -2.21 -25.10 -23.08
C THR A 198 -1.72 -26.54 -23.23
N SER A 199 -1.76 -27.09 -24.45
CA SER A 199 -1.33 -28.47 -24.72
C SER A 199 0.18 -28.66 -24.48
N MET A 200 0.99 -27.65 -24.84
CA MET A 200 2.42 -27.66 -24.58
C MET A 200 2.71 -27.58 -23.08
N VAL A 201 2.01 -26.70 -22.35
CA VAL A 201 2.17 -26.58 -20.90
C VAL A 201 1.82 -27.88 -20.18
N GLN A 202 0.73 -28.53 -20.58
CA GLN A 202 0.31 -29.82 -20.01
C GLN A 202 1.28 -30.96 -20.27
N SER A 203 1.94 -30.98 -21.43
CA SER A 203 2.82 -32.09 -21.84
C SER A 203 4.30 -31.86 -21.54
N GLN A 204 4.76 -30.60 -21.54
CA GLN A 204 6.16 -30.21 -21.53
C GLN A 204 6.42 -28.90 -20.76
N GLY A 205 5.44 -28.34 -20.04
CA GLY A 205 5.52 -27.00 -19.46
C GLY A 205 6.66 -26.80 -18.45
N ALA A 206 7.18 -27.87 -17.86
CA ALA A 206 8.33 -27.82 -16.95
C ALA A 206 9.68 -27.65 -17.68
N ASN A 207 9.74 -27.83 -19.01
CA ASN A 207 10.98 -27.74 -19.76
C ASN A 207 11.27 -26.29 -20.19
N PRO A 208 12.34 -25.65 -19.67
CA PRO A 208 12.66 -24.24 -19.95
C PRO A 208 12.96 -23.97 -21.43
N GLU A 209 13.33 -24.98 -22.21
CA GLU A 209 13.66 -24.81 -23.64
C GLU A 209 12.48 -24.32 -24.49
N PHE A 210 11.25 -24.55 -24.06
CA PHE A 210 10.08 -24.01 -24.75
C PHE A 210 9.93 -22.50 -24.59
N TYR A 211 10.49 -21.91 -23.53
CA TYR A 211 10.36 -20.49 -23.22
C TYR A 211 11.55 -19.67 -23.74
N ARG A 212 12.73 -20.29 -23.76
CA ARG A 212 14.02 -19.64 -24.08
C ARG A 212 14.05 -18.92 -25.42
N ALA A 213 13.28 -19.38 -26.41
CA ALA A 213 13.31 -18.83 -27.76
C ALA A 213 12.73 -17.41 -27.84
N HIS A 214 11.68 -17.11 -27.08
CA HIS A 214 10.90 -15.85 -27.15
C HIS A 214 10.92 -15.06 -25.84
N LEU A 215 11.31 -15.65 -24.70
CA LEU A 215 11.51 -14.96 -23.43
C LEU A 215 13.00 -14.78 -23.16
N LEU A 216 13.50 -13.61 -23.53
CA LEU A 216 14.89 -13.26 -23.33
C LEU A 216 15.12 -12.80 -21.89
N ILE A 217 16.01 -13.48 -21.17
CA ILE A 217 16.49 -12.99 -19.88
C ILE A 217 17.28 -11.67 -20.08
N LYS A 218 17.00 -10.67 -19.26
CA LYS A 218 17.54 -9.30 -19.33
C LYS A 218 18.30 -8.88 -18.06
N SER A 219 18.20 -9.62 -16.95
CA SER A 219 19.08 -9.52 -15.78
C SER A 219 19.84 -10.83 -15.60
N SER A 220 21.04 -10.83 -15.02
CA SER A 220 21.76 -12.05 -14.60
C SER A 220 21.76 -13.21 -15.62
N ARG A 221 21.91 -12.91 -16.93
CA ARG A 221 21.68 -13.87 -18.05
C ARG A 221 22.38 -15.22 -17.92
N THR A 222 23.54 -15.26 -17.27
CA THR A 222 24.32 -16.48 -17.05
C THR A 222 23.68 -17.44 -16.05
N LYS A 223 22.73 -16.99 -15.23
CA LYS A 223 21.97 -17.85 -14.29
C LYS A 223 21.01 -18.79 -15.03
N ASP A 224 20.54 -18.39 -16.22
CA ASP A 224 19.59 -19.19 -17.02
C ASP A 224 18.31 -19.55 -16.25
N ASP A 225 17.78 -18.58 -15.50
CA ASP A 225 16.73 -18.76 -14.51
C ASP A 225 15.32 -18.64 -15.15
N PHE A 226 14.65 -19.78 -15.34
CA PHE A 226 13.29 -19.90 -15.92
C PHE A 226 12.17 -20.44 -15.00
N PRO A 227 12.41 -21.02 -13.80
CA PRO A 227 11.33 -21.54 -12.94
C PRO A 227 10.15 -20.59 -12.72
N ALA A 228 10.38 -19.28 -12.53
CA ALA A 228 9.30 -18.31 -12.34
C ALA A 228 8.35 -18.23 -13.55
N ILE A 229 8.91 -18.17 -14.76
CA ILE A 229 8.15 -18.19 -16.01
C ILE A 229 7.42 -19.53 -16.20
N VAL A 230 8.05 -20.64 -15.83
CA VAL A 230 7.42 -21.96 -15.89
C VAL A 230 6.19 -22.01 -14.98
N ARG A 231 6.29 -21.51 -13.73
CA ARG A 231 5.16 -21.44 -12.80
C ARG A 231 4.06 -20.53 -13.31
N MET A 232 4.40 -19.34 -13.81
CA MET A 232 3.44 -18.42 -14.42
C MET A 232 2.73 -19.06 -15.61
N ALA A 233 3.46 -19.75 -16.49
CA ALA A 233 2.87 -20.45 -17.63
C ALA A 233 1.91 -21.56 -17.20
N GLN A 234 2.21 -22.29 -16.13
CA GLN A 234 1.30 -23.29 -15.57
C GLN A 234 0.04 -22.65 -14.97
N ALA A 235 0.18 -21.51 -14.30
CA ALA A 235 -0.93 -20.79 -13.71
C ALA A 235 -1.91 -20.22 -14.76
N ILE A 236 -1.42 -19.48 -15.76
CA ILE A 236 -2.30 -18.85 -16.76
C ILE A 236 -3.04 -19.88 -17.65
N HIS A 237 -2.59 -21.13 -17.67
CA HIS A 237 -3.16 -22.21 -18.47
C HIS A 237 -4.10 -23.14 -17.69
N GLN A 238 -4.48 -22.78 -16.45
CA GLN A 238 -5.61 -23.43 -15.77
C GLN A 238 -6.91 -23.19 -16.54
N THR A 239 -7.77 -24.21 -16.60
CA THR A 239 -8.98 -24.18 -17.45
C THR A 239 -10.28 -23.88 -16.70
N ASP A 240 -10.31 -24.15 -15.40
CA ASP A 240 -11.40 -23.71 -14.52
C ASP A 240 -11.17 -22.24 -14.12
N GLU A 241 -12.25 -21.46 -13.98
CA GLU A 241 -12.16 -20.02 -13.70
C GLU A 241 -11.58 -19.74 -12.31
N MET A 242 -11.97 -20.53 -11.29
CA MET A 242 -11.47 -20.36 -9.93
C MET A 242 -10.04 -20.88 -9.81
N ASP A 243 -9.74 -22.04 -10.42
CA ASP A 243 -8.35 -22.54 -10.47
C ASP A 243 -7.42 -21.52 -11.17
N LEU A 244 -7.90 -20.86 -12.23
CA LEU A 244 -7.17 -19.79 -12.91
C LEU A 244 -6.99 -18.57 -12.00
N PHE A 245 -8.04 -18.14 -11.31
CA PHE A 245 -7.97 -17.04 -10.36
C PHE A 245 -6.94 -17.31 -9.25
N GLU A 246 -7.05 -18.44 -8.56
CA GLU A 246 -6.16 -18.79 -7.45
C GLU A 246 -4.72 -18.98 -7.93
N ALA A 247 -4.51 -19.75 -9.00
CA ALA A 247 -3.16 -20.03 -9.50
C ALA A 247 -2.46 -18.77 -10.02
N THR A 248 -3.19 -17.84 -10.63
CA THR A 248 -2.60 -16.57 -11.12
C THR A 248 -2.31 -15.61 -9.97
N ASN A 249 -3.18 -15.46 -8.98
CA ASN A 249 -2.91 -14.64 -7.79
C ASN A 249 -1.71 -15.12 -6.97
N ALA A 250 -1.41 -16.43 -7.02
CA ALA A 250 -0.26 -17.01 -6.33
C ALA A 250 1.09 -16.66 -6.99
N VAL A 251 1.14 -16.34 -8.29
CA VAL A 251 2.41 -16.18 -9.03
C VAL A 251 2.52 -14.88 -9.83
N MET A 252 1.44 -14.13 -9.93
CA MET A 252 1.36 -12.82 -10.59
C MET A 252 0.87 -11.78 -9.60
N ASP A 253 1.39 -10.57 -9.68
CA ASP A 253 0.74 -9.41 -9.07
C ASP A 253 -0.45 -9.00 -9.96
N VAL A 254 -1.57 -9.70 -9.80
CA VAL A 254 -2.74 -9.55 -10.66
C VAL A 254 -3.27 -8.11 -10.67
N ASP A 255 -3.12 -7.37 -9.56
CA ASP A 255 -3.51 -5.96 -9.50
C ASP A 255 -2.66 -5.10 -10.43
N GLU A 256 -1.32 -5.21 -10.36
CA GLU A 256 -0.43 -4.50 -11.30
C GLU A 256 -0.57 -5.00 -12.74
N TRP A 257 -0.95 -6.27 -12.96
CA TRP A 257 -1.31 -6.78 -14.30
C TRP A 257 -2.60 -6.17 -14.85
N MET A 258 -3.66 -6.04 -14.05
CA MET A 258 -4.89 -5.38 -14.48
C MET A 258 -4.67 -3.89 -14.71
N ARG A 259 -3.82 -3.27 -13.89
CA ARG A 259 -3.37 -1.89 -14.04
C ARG A 259 -2.53 -1.67 -15.29
N HIS A 260 -1.65 -2.61 -15.64
CA HIS A 260 -0.91 -2.61 -16.89
C HIS A 260 -1.85 -2.78 -18.09
N TYR A 261 -2.75 -3.76 -18.03
CA TYR A 261 -3.76 -3.99 -19.07
C TYR A 261 -4.56 -2.71 -19.33
N ALA A 262 -5.06 -2.05 -18.28
CA ALA A 262 -5.82 -0.81 -18.39
C ALA A 262 -5.05 0.27 -19.16
N ASN A 263 -3.76 0.47 -18.88
CA ASN A 263 -2.99 1.49 -19.61
C ASN A 263 -2.67 1.08 -21.06
N GLN A 264 -2.37 -0.19 -21.34
CA GLN A 264 -2.13 -0.66 -22.71
C GLN A 264 -3.41 -0.54 -23.56
N ALA A 265 -4.57 -0.87 -22.97
CA ALA A 265 -5.88 -0.68 -23.58
C ALA A 265 -6.17 0.81 -23.83
N TYR A 266 -5.87 1.68 -22.86
CA TYR A 266 -6.05 3.12 -23.02
C TYR A 266 -5.15 3.69 -24.12
N PHE A 267 -3.88 3.33 -24.18
CA PHE A 267 -2.98 3.79 -25.25
C PHE A 267 -3.27 3.15 -26.61
N GLY A 268 -4.05 2.06 -26.62
CA GLY A 268 -4.33 1.29 -27.82
C GLY A 268 -3.08 0.60 -28.33
N ASN A 269 -2.33 -0.04 -27.43
CA ASN A 269 -1.17 -0.82 -27.80
C ASN A 269 -1.60 -2.16 -28.40
N TRP A 270 -1.64 -2.24 -29.73
CA TRP A 270 -2.02 -3.46 -30.44
C TRP A 270 -0.86 -4.46 -30.57
N ASP A 271 0.40 -4.04 -30.33
CA ASP A 271 1.63 -4.84 -30.50
C ASP A 271 2.21 -5.30 -29.15
N THR A 272 1.37 -5.55 -28.15
CA THR A 272 1.78 -6.06 -26.83
C THR A 272 1.00 -7.31 -26.39
N TYR A 273 1.53 -8.02 -25.39
CA TYR A 273 0.87 -9.18 -24.77
C TYR A 273 -0.52 -8.82 -24.23
N GLY A 274 -1.52 -9.68 -24.47
CA GLY A 274 -2.93 -9.36 -24.20
C GLY A 274 -3.69 -8.74 -25.38
N PHE A 275 -3.00 -8.38 -26.47
CA PHE A 275 -3.62 -7.74 -27.63
C PHE A 275 -3.28 -8.47 -28.94
N ARG A 276 -3.37 -7.79 -30.08
CA ARG A 276 -3.34 -8.40 -31.42
C ARG A 276 -2.04 -9.15 -31.72
N ARG A 277 -0.89 -8.66 -31.23
CA ARG A 277 0.41 -9.31 -31.43
C ARG A 277 1.18 -9.36 -30.10
N PRO A 278 1.38 -10.56 -29.52
CA PRO A 278 1.94 -10.69 -28.18
C PRO A 278 3.44 -10.47 -28.16
N LYS A 279 3.87 -9.23 -27.85
CA LYS A 279 5.26 -8.78 -27.71
C LYS A 279 5.36 -7.63 -26.69
N ASN A 280 6.38 -6.78 -26.79
CA ASN A 280 6.50 -5.45 -26.17
C ASN A 280 6.08 -5.43 -24.70
N LEU A 281 6.55 -6.44 -24.00
CA LEU A 281 6.31 -6.66 -22.58
C LEU A 281 7.63 -7.10 -21.98
N ARG A 282 8.00 -6.43 -20.88
CA ARG A 282 8.98 -6.96 -19.95
C ARG A 282 8.28 -7.46 -18.70
N MET A 283 8.91 -8.42 -18.04
CA MET A 283 8.41 -8.94 -16.77
C MET A 283 9.57 -8.99 -15.79
N TYR A 284 9.29 -8.76 -14.52
CA TYR A 284 10.26 -8.91 -13.45
C TYR A 284 9.66 -9.85 -12.39
N GLN A 285 10.46 -10.80 -11.91
CA GLN A 285 10.10 -11.54 -10.71
C GLN A 285 10.55 -10.71 -9.51
N ASN A 286 9.60 -10.19 -8.73
CA ASN A 286 9.91 -9.47 -7.50
C ASN A 286 10.42 -10.48 -6.44
N PRO A 287 11.64 -10.33 -5.90
CA PRO A 287 12.18 -11.26 -4.91
C PRO A 287 11.40 -11.26 -3.58
N ALA A 288 10.73 -10.15 -3.23
CA ALA A 288 10.04 -10.01 -1.95
C ALA A 288 8.82 -10.93 -1.82
N ASP A 289 8.05 -11.12 -2.89
CA ASP A 289 6.82 -11.93 -2.91
C ASP A 289 6.84 -13.05 -3.95
N GLU A 290 7.96 -13.21 -4.65
CA GLU A 290 8.16 -14.10 -5.80
C GLU A 290 7.20 -13.91 -6.99
N LYS A 291 6.38 -12.85 -6.99
CA LYS A 291 5.37 -12.61 -8.02
C LYS A 291 5.96 -11.96 -9.27
N MET A 292 5.37 -12.30 -10.41
CA MET A 292 5.70 -11.68 -11.69
C MET A 292 4.94 -10.38 -11.88
N VAL A 293 5.67 -9.28 -12.10
CA VAL A 293 5.13 -7.95 -12.39
C VAL A 293 5.39 -7.55 -13.85
N PRO A 294 4.44 -6.88 -14.53
CA PRO A 294 4.62 -6.40 -15.89
C PRO A 294 5.31 -5.03 -15.94
N LEU A 295 6.19 -4.86 -16.91
CA LEU A 295 6.90 -3.61 -17.19
C LEU A 295 6.61 -3.19 -18.62
N MET A 296 6.02 -2.00 -18.78
CA MET A 296 5.67 -1.46 -20.09
C MET A 296 6.91 -1.33 -20.98
N TRP A 297 6.77 -1.65 -22.25
CA TRP A 297 7.87 -1.53 -23.20
C TRP A 297 7.34 -1.16 -24.58
N ASP A 298 8.06 -0.29 -25.30
CA ASP A 298 7.89 -0.03 -26.74
C ASP A 298 6.45 0.38 -27.14
N CYS A 299 6.07 1.63 -26.86
CA CYS A 299 4.71 2.15 -27.11
C CYS A 299 4.71 3.31 -28.11
N ASP A 300 5.74 3.40 -28.94
CA ASP A 300 5.83 4.33 -30.07
C ASP A 300 4.80 4.03 -31.18
N LEU A 301 4.33 2.78 -31.24
CA LEU A 301 3.29 2.29 -32.17
C LEU A 301 1.86 2.32 -31.60
N CYS A 302 1.67 2.85 -30.39
CA CYS A 302 0.37 2.89 -29.73
C CYS A 302 -0.64 3.80 -30.47
N GLY A 303 -1.86 3.30 -30.64
CA GLY A 303 -2.91 3.92 -31.44
C GLY A 303 -4.15 4.28 -30.61
N PHE A 304 -4.32 5.55 -30.26
CA PHE A 304 -5.45 6.04 -29.45
C PHE A 304 -6.84 5.91 -30.12
N ASN A 305 -6.89 5.42 -31.36
CA ASN A 305 -8.12 5.09 -32.07
C ASN A 305 -8.47 3.58 -32.02
N GLU A 306 -7.59 2.73 -31.49
CA GLU A 306 -7.85 1.29 -31.32
C GLU A 306 -9.01 1.08 -30.34
N THR A 307 -9.78 0.00 -30.46
CA THR A 307 -10.86 -0.27 -29.51
C THR A 307 -10.31 -0.46 -28.09
N ILE A 308 -10.92 0.20 -27.09
CA ILE A 308 -10.49 0.10 -25.68
C ILE A 308 -10.72 -1.31 -25.14
N TYR A 309 -11.89 -1.88 -25.46
CA TYR A 309 -12.28 -3.19 -25.01
C TYR A 309 -12.82 -4.01 -26.18
N ASN A 310 -12.12 -5.09 -26.51
CA ASN A 310 -12.59 -6.10 -27.44
C ASN A 310 -12.98 -7.35 -26.64
N ALA A 311 -14.24 -7.78 -26.76
CA ALA A 311 -14.68 -9.00 -26.11
C ALA A 311 -14.00 -10.19 -26.79
N ARG A 312 -13.02 -10.81 -26.10
CA ARG A 312 -12.30 -12.04 -26.51
C ARG A 312 -12.04 -12.13 -28.02
N GLU A 313 -11.43 -11.09 -28.58
CA GLU A 313 -10.94 -11.14 -29.98
C GLU A 313 -9.54 -11.75 -30.07
N SER A 314 -8.86 -11.99 -28.95
CA SER A 314 -7.47 -12.45 -28.90
C SER A 314 -7.36 -13.91 -28.46
N ARG A 315 -6.29 -14.55 -28.95
CA ARG A 315 -5.84 -15.89 -28.55
C ARG A 315 -5.12 -15.86 -27.19
N SER A 316 -5.28 -14.79 -26.39
CA SER A 316 -4.52 -14.54 -25.16
C SER A 316 -5.26 -15.01 -23.91
N ARG A 317 -4.57 -15.77 -23.06
CA ARG A 317 -5.00 -16.12 -21.70
C ARG A 317 -5.20 -14.90 -20.80
N LEU A 318 -4.54 -13.78 -21.10
CA LEU A 318 -4.70 -12.55 -20.29
C LEU A 318 -6.10 -11.94 -20.42
N ASP A 319 -6.79 -12.12 -21.54
CA ASP A 319 -8.21 -11.73 -21.68
C ASP A 319 -9.09 -12.50 -20.68
N GLU A 320 -8.82 -13.81 -20.50
CA GLU A 320 -9.60 -14.66 -19.59
C GLU A 320 -9.34 -14.29 -18.13
N ILE A 321 -8.08 -13.99 -17.77
CA ILE A 321 -7.73 -13.52 -16.43
C ILE A 321 -8.40 -12.17 -16.14
N ARG A 322 -8.41 -11.25 -17.11
CA ARG A 322 -9.12 -9.96 -16.99
C ARG A 322 -10.63 -10.14 -16.84
N ASP A 323 -11.22 -11.10 -17.56
CA ASP A 323 -12.67 -11.31 -17.60
C ASP A 323 -13.22 -11.97 -16.32
N ILE A 324 -12.38 -12.52 -15.44
CA ILE A 324 -12.80 -12.98 -14.10
C ILE A 324 -13.41 -11.78 -13.37
N PRO A 325 -14.64 -11.86 -12.82
CA PRO A 325 -15.31 -10.71 -12.21
C PRO A 325 -14.42 -9.97 -11.21
N HIS A 326 -13.70 -10.73 -10.35
CA HIS A 326 -12.75 -10.17 -9.39
C HIS A 326 -11.80 -9.15 -10.05
N ASN A 327 -11.12 -9.58 -11.11
CA ASN A 327 -10.10 -8.83 -11.84
C ASN A 327 -10.71 -7.79 -12.81
N PHE A 328 -11.89 -8.07 -13.35
CA PHE A 328 -12.55 -7.22 -14.33
C PHE A 328 -12.85 -5.83 -13.76
N ARG A 329 -13.24 -5.76 -12.49
CA ARG A 329 -13.43 -4.48 -11.81
C ARG A 329 -12.10 -3.81 -11.45
N LEU A 330 -11.04 -4.55 -11.16
CA LEU A 330 -9.70 -3.96 -10.98
C LEU A 330 -9.25 -3.27 -12.27
N PHE A 331 -9.42 -3.92 -13.42
CA PHE A 331 -9.13 -3.33 -14.73
C PHE A 331 -9.88 -2.00 -14.96
N TRP A 332 -11.20 -1.98 -14.74
CA TRP A 332 -11.99 -0.76 -14.93
C TRP A 332 -11.78 0.29 -13.82
N GLY A 333 -11.51 -0.14 -12.58
CA GLY A 333 -11.16 0.73 -11.47
C GLY A 333 -9.84 1.45 -11.70
N HIS A 334 -8.81 0.73 -12.14
CA HIS A 334 -7.53 1.32 -12.56
C HIS A 334 -7.70 2.26 -13.76
N MET A 335 -8.51 1.90 -14.75
CA MET A 335 -8.85 2.80 -15.87
C MET A 335 -9.50 4.10 -15.38
N TYR A 336 -10.43 4.01 -14.44
CA TYR A 336 -11.10 5.16 -13.83
C TYR A 336 -10.11 6.03 -13.04
N ASP A 337 -9.29 5.42 -12.18
CA ASP A 337 -8.25 6.10 -11.40
C ASP A 337 -7.22 6.81 -12.29
N TYR A 338 -6.77 6.16 -13.36
CA TYR A 338 -5.89 6.79 -14.35
C TYR A 338 -6.49 8.07 -14.91
N ILE A 339 -7.77 8.03 -15.32
CA ILE A 339 -8.48 9.18 -15.90
C ILE A 339 -8.63 10.31 -14.89
N ASP A 340 -8.97 9.99 -13.64
CA ASP A 340 -9.07 10.99 -12.56
C ASP A 340 -7.72 11.67 -12.31
N ARG A 341 -6.61 10.91 -12.30
CA ARG A 341 -5.29 11.44 -11.96
C ARG A 341 -4.57 12.18 -13.08
N SER A 342 -4.50 11.58 -14.27
CA SER A 342 -3.53 12.01 -15.29
C SER A 342 -3.87 11.68 -16.74
N PHE A 343 -4.78 10.73 -16.98
CA PHE A 343 -5.24 10.35 -18.31
C PHE A 343 -6.40 11.26 -18.72
N ASN A 344 -6.15 12.57 -18.69
CA ASN A 344 -7.13 13.61 -18.97
C ASN A 344 -6.48 14.84 -19.63
N GLU A 345 -7.30 15.69 -20.25
CA GLU A 345 -6.83 16.86 -21.02
C GLU A 345 -6.06 17.86 -20.15
N GLU A 346 -6.54 18.09 -18.93
CA GLU A 346 -5.99 19.08 -18.00
C GLU A 346 -4.55 18.77 -17.63
N TYR A 347 -4.29 17.52 -17.21
CA TYR A 347 -2.95 17.10 -16.81
C TYR A 347 -1.97 17.12 -17.98
N VAL A 348 -2.34 16.55 -19.14
CA VAL A 348 -1.40 16.41 -20.26
C VAL A 348 -1.10 17.72 -20.97
N ALA A 349 -2.00 18.71 -20.93
CA ALA A 349 -1.85 19.99 -21.63
C ALA A 349 -0.57 20.73 -21.24
N ARG A 350 -0.22 20.75 -19.94
CA ARG A 350 1.02 21.38 -19.47
C ARG A 350 2.25 20.71 -20.05
N TRP A 351 2.30 19.37 -20.00
CA TRP A 351 3.47 18.60 -20.40
C TRP A 351 3.71 18.64 -21.91
N VAL A 352 2.66 18.55 -22.72
CA VAL A 352 2.83 18.57 -24.19
C VAL A 352 3.26 19.95 -24.68
N THR A 353 2.80 21.03 -24.03
CA THR A 353 3.33 22.38 -24.28
C THR A 353 4.80 22.46 -23.90
N HIS A 354 5.17 21.99 -22.72
CA HIS A 354 6.56 22.00 -22.25
C HIS A 354 7.50 21.25 -23.19
N TYR A 355 7.19 19.99 -23.52
CA TYR A 355 8.01 19.20 -24.44
C TYR A 355 8.02 19.78 -25.86
N GLY A 356 6.89 20.33 -26.32
CA GLY A 356 6.81 21.03 -27.60
C GLY A 356 7.74 22.26 -27.66
N GLU A 357 7.78 23.08 -26.61
CA GLU A 357 8.70 24.22 -26.52
C GLU A 357 10.17 23.78 -26.53
N LYS A 358 10.51 22.75 -25.75
CA LYS A 358 11.89 22.25 -25.66
C LYS A 358 12.39 21.61 -26.95
N THR A 359 11.51 21.02 -27.74
CA THR A 359 11.86 20.32 -28.99
C THR A 359 11.62 21.15 -30.24
N ASN A 360 11.22 22.42 -30.13
CA ASN A 360 10.71 23.21 -31.27
C ASN A 360 9.57 22.50 -32.02
N ASN A 361 8.72 21.78 -31.28
CA ASN A 361 7.65 20.91 -31.76
C ASN A 361 8.12 19.77 -32.67
N ALA A 362 9.41 19.43 -32.65
CA ALA A 362 9.87 18.19 -33.22
C ALA A 362 9.26 17.02 -32.44
N THR A 363 8.89 15.95 -33.13
CA THR A 363 8.35 14.73 -32.50
C THR A 363 9.03 13.46 -32.99
N HIS A 364 9.77 13.55 -34.11
CA HIS A 364 10.51 12.49 -34.81
C HIS A 364 9.96 11.06 -34.59
N GLY A 365 9.05 10.69 -35.50
CA GLY A 365 8.73 9.32 -35.89
C GLY A 365 8.31 8.34 -34.79
N GLY A 366 7.01 8.06 -34.71
CA GLY A 366 6.46 6.71 -34.50
C GLY A 366 5.41 6.49 -35.59
N ASP A 367 5.11 5.24 -35.98
CA ASP A 367 4.12 4.99 -37.06
C ASP A 367 2.67 5.38 -36.66
N SER A 368 2.44 5.85 -35.42
CA SER A 368 1.14 6.29 -34.90
C SER A 368 0.66 7.66 -35.44
N GLY A 369 1.55 8.51 -35.95
CA GLY A 369 1.22 9.87 -36.40
C GLY A 369 0.85 10.85 -35.27
N LEU A 370 1.12 10.47 -34.01
CA LEU A 370 0.92 11.33 -32.84
C LEU A 370 1.94 12.46 -32.78
N THR A 371 1.49 13.64 -32.35
CA THR A 371 2.35 14.81 -32.09
C THR A 371 1.99 15.44 -30.75
N PHE A 372 2.90 16.22 -30.16
CA PHE A 372 2.61 17.00 -28.95
C PHE A 372 1.37 17.88 -29.12
N ALA A 373 1.23 18.56 -30.27
CA ALA A 373 0.09 19.42 -30.58
C ALA A 373 -1.25 18.69 -30.66
N THR A 374 -1.24 17.38 -30.97
CA THR A 374 -2.46 16.57 -31.03
C THR A 374 -2.78 15.83 -29.72
N PHE A 375 -1.81 15.72 -28.81
CA PHE A 375 -1.86 14.80 -27.68
C PHE A 375 -3.00 15.11 -26.71
N THR A 376 -3.21 16.39 -26.38
CA THR A 376 -4.32 16.82 -25.50
C THR A 376 -5.67 16.37 -26.04
N ARG A 377 -5.93 16.64 -27.33
CA ARG A 377 -7.21 16.28 -27.97
C ARG A 377 -7.44 14.77 -28.01
N VAL A 378 -6.42 13.98 -28.37
CA VAL A 378 -6.57 12.52 -28.44
C VAL A 378 -6.78 11.91 -27.05
N THR A 379 -6.06 12.42 -26.04
CA THR A 379 -6.25 12.02 -24.63
C THR A 379 -7.68 12.31 -24.19
N GLY A 380 -8.17 13.52 -24.42
CA GLY A 380 -9.54 13.88 -24.07
C GLY A 380 -10.62 13.05 -24.74
N ASN A 381 -10.47 12.78 -26.04
CA ASN A 381 -11.37 11.85 -26.73
C ASN A 381 -11.30 10.44 -26.11
N ARG A 382 -10.09 9.99 -25.79
CA ARG A 382 -9.86 8.66 -25.23
C ARG A 382 -10.45 8.50 -23.84
N SER A 383 -10.32 9.49 -22.96
CA SER A 383 -10.91 9.48 -21.63
C SER A 383 -12.43 9.43 -21.69
N ARG A 384 -13.07 10.21 -22.58
CA ARG A 384 -14.52 10.16 -22.78
C ARG A 384 -14.99 8.78 -23.27
N GLN A 385 -14.24 8.16 -24.18
CA GLN A 385 -14.53 6.80 -24.66
C GLN A 385 -14.38 5.77 -23.53
N ALA A 386 -13.32 5.87 -22.73
CA ALA A 386 -13.05 4.96 -21.63
C ALA A 386 -14.12 5.07 -20.54
N LEU A 387 -14.53 6.28 -20.14
CA LEU A 387 -15.62 6.49 -19.19
C LEU A 387 -16.95 5.91 -19.69
N ALA A 388 -17.28 6.10 -20.98
CA ALA A 388 -18.47 5.50 -21.57
C ALA A 388 -18.42 3.97 -21.60
N GLU A 389 -17.24 3.38 -21.80
CA GLU A 389 -17.05 1.93 -21.70
C GLU A 389 -17.17 1.43 -20.25
N ILE A 390 -16.61 2.14 -19.27
CA ILE A 390 -16.77 1.81 -17.84
C ILE A 390 -18.26 1.72 -17.50
N GLU A 391 -19.04 2.76 -17.80
CA GLU A 391 -20.49 2.79 -17.51
C GLU A 391 -21.26 1.66 -18.23
N ARG A 392 -20.84 1.29 -19.43
CA ARG A 392 -21.46 0.21 -20.20
C ARG A 392 -21.16 -1.18 -19.63
N ARG A 393 -19.96 -1.37 -19.08
CA ARG A 393 -19.43 -2.68 -18.66
C ARG A 393 -19.68 -2.96 -17.19
N VAL A 394 -19.62 -1.93 -16.37
CA VAL A 394 -19.96 -1.97 -14.94
C VAL A 394 -20.85 -0.77 -14.65
N PRO A 395 -22.18 -0.91 -14.84
CA PRO A 395 -23.13 0.15 -14.55
C PRO A 395 -22.97 0.68 -13.12
N LYS A 396 -23.16 1.99 -12.96
CA LYS A 396 -23.01 2.65 -11.66
C LYS A 396 -24.07 2.15 -10.67
N VAL A 397 -23.61 1.78 -9.48
CA VAL A 397 -24.44 1.37 -8.33
C VAL A 397 -23.97 2.12 -7.09
N ASP A 398 -24.90 2.35 -6.16
CA ASP A 398 -24.56 2.90 -4.85
C ASP A 398 -23.95 1.81 -3.95
N PHE A 399 -23.08 2.23 -3.04
CA PHE A 399 -22.52 1.31 -2.06
C PHE A 399 -23.60 0.86 -1.07
N ALA A 400 -23.74 -0.45 -0.86
CA ALA A 400 -24.79 -1.00 -0.01
C ALA A 400 -24.41 -2.37 0.56
N ILE A 401 -24.95 -2.71 1.74
CA ILE A 401 -25.02 -4.09 2.24
C ILE A 401 -26.35 -4.68 1.75
N THR A 402 -26.31 -5.85 1.10
CA THR A 402 -27.49 -6.51 0.54
C THR A 402 -27.84 -7.82 1.24
N THR A 403 -26.95 -8.36 2.08
CA THR A 403 -27.28 -9.48 2.97
C THR A 403 -28.56 -9.18 3.76
N ASN A 404 -29.50 -10.13 3.77
CA ASN A 404 -30.83 -9.98 4.37
C ASN A 404 -31.59 -8.70 3.93
N GLY A 405 -31.33 -8.22 2.70
CA GLY A 405 -31.91 -6.97 2.19
C GLY A 405 -31.43 -5.71 2.93
N GLY A 406 -30.27 -5.78 3.59
CA GLY A 406 -29.71 -4.70 4.41
C GLY A 406 -30.35 -4.57 5.80
N ASN A 407 -31.17 -5.54 6.22
CA ASN A 407 -31.80 -5.54 7.54
C ASN A 407 -31.03 -6.43 8.51
N ASP A 408 -31.10 -6.08 9.80
CA ASP A 408 -30.54 -6.88 10.90
C ASP A 408 -30.98 -8.35 10.84
N MET A 409 -30.10 -9.24 11.29
CA MET A 409 -30.35 -10.68 11.19
C MET A 409 -29.81 -11.47 12.36
N VAL A 410 -30.26 -12.72 12.46
CA VAL A 410 -29.80 -13.70 13.46
C VAL A 410 -29.20 -14.90 12.76
N VAL A 411 -28.04 -15.35 13.22
CA VAL A 411 -27.32 -16.53 12.70
C VAL A 411 -26.95 -17.51 13.82
N ASP A 412 -26.58 -18.74 13.45
CA ASP A 412 -26.14 -19.80 14.37
C ASP A 412 -24.68 -20.22 14.13
N THR A 413 -23.88 -19.29 13.63
CA THR A 413 -22.46 -19.42 13.27
C THR A 413 -21.59 -18.41 14.02
N ASN A 414 -20.28 -18.68 14.14
CA ASN A 414 -19.29 -17.77 14.73
C ASN A 414 -18.72 -16.74 13.74
N SER A 415 -19.22 -16.76 12.50
CA SER A 415 -18.85 -15.84 11.43
C SER A 415 -20.07 -15.54 10.57
N VAL A 416 -19.95 -14.50 9.75
CA VAL A 416 -20.95 -14.10 8.77
C VAL A 416 -20.30 -13.73 7.44
N GLN A 417 -20.83 -14.28 6.35
CA GLN A 417 -20.57 -13.76 5.01
C GLN A 417 -21.50 -12.58 4.73
N LEU A 418 -20.96 -11.37 4.75
CA LEU A 418 -21.68 -10.19 4.27
C LEU A 418 -21.47 -10.03 2.77
N GLN A 419 -22.53 -9.62 2.09
CA GLN A 419 -22.53 -9.30 0.67
C GLN A 419 -23.16 -7.94 0.46
N GLY A 420 -22.76 -7.28 -0.60
CA GLY A 420 -23.28 -5.97 -0.94
C GLY A 420 -22.99 -5.53 -2.36
N LYS A 421 -23.30 -4.27 -2.65
CA LYS A 421 -23.05 -3.65 -3.94
C LYS A 421 -21.99 -2.57 -3.82
N GLY A 422 -21.17 -2.41 -4.85
CA GLY A 422 -20.18 -1.34 -4.97
C GLY A 422 -19.78 -1.13 -6.42
N TRP A 423 -19.58 0.12 -6.82
CA TRP A 423 -19.12 0.45 -8.17
C TRP A 423 -17.59 0.37 -8.29
N VAL A 424 -17.06 0.44 -9.51
CA VAL A 424 -15.61 0.26 -9.80
C VAL A 424 -14.70 1.27 -9.11
N ASN A 425 -15.25 2.35 -8.55
CA ASN A 425 -14.49 3.31 -7.77
C ASN A 425 -14.16 2.81 -6.35
N VAL A 426 -14.85 1.78 -5.85
CA VAL A 426 -14.56 1.15 -4.56
C VAL A 426 -13.28 0.32 -4.71
N ARG A 427 -12.20 0.78 -4.06
CA ARG A 427 -10.90 0.11 -4.03
C ARG A 427 -10.76 -0.81 -2.81
N GLN A 428 -11.19 -0.33 -1.64
CA GLN A 428 -11.06 -1.05 -0.38
C GLN A 428 -12.37 -1.02 0.38
N LEU A 429 -12.65 -2.11 1.09
CA LEU A 429 -13.65 -2.17 2.15
C LEU A 429 -12.90 -2.27 3.46
N ARG A 430 -13.30 -1.52 4.48
CA ARG A 430 -12.69 -1.55 5.82
C ARG A 430 -13.80 -1.65 6.87
N LEU A 431 -13.49 -2.18 8.05
CA LEU A 431 -14.33 -1.94 9.21
C LEU A 431 -14.20 -0.48 9.61
N ALA A 432 -15.28 0.13 10.10
CA ALA A 432 -15.25 1.54 10.49
C ALA A 432 -14.16 1.81 11.53
N GLY A 433 -13.31 2.81 11.26
CA GLY A 433 -12.17 3.15 12.12
C GLY A 433 -10.93 2.27 11.94
N SER A 434 -10.97 1.24 11.10
CA SER A 434 -9.81 0.41 10.76
C SER A 434 -9.09 0.95 9.52
N GLU A 435 -7.76 0.93 9.52
CA GLU A 435 -6.94 1.27 8.37
C GLU A 435 -6.70 0.08 7.43
N VAL A 436 -6.96 -1.14 7.91
CA VAL A 436 -6.72 -2.37 7.14
C VAL A 436 -7.90 -2.74 6.25
N PRO A 437 -7.64 -2.98 4.95
CA PRO A 437 -8.63 -3.53 4.05
C PRO A 437 -9.09 -4.94 4.47
N LEU A 438 -10.40 -5.17 4.38
CA LEU A 438 -11.02 -6.49 4.40
C LEU A 438 -10.62 -7.28 3.14
N ASP A 439 -10.49 -8.60 3.28
CA ASP A 439 -10.30 -9.52 2.16
C ASP A 439 -11.61 -9.70 1.38
N ALA A 440 -11.95 -8.68 0.60
CA ALA A 440 -13.17 -8.65 -0.18
C ALA A 440 -13.02 -9.43 -1.48
N PHE A 441 -13.67 -10.58 -1.57
CA PHE A 441 -13.87 -11.24 -2.86
C PHE A 441 -15.03 -10.58 -3.59
N TRP A 442 -14.95 -10.48 -4.92
CA TRP A 442 -16.14 -10.12 -5.67
C TRP A 442 -16.52 -11.04 -6.83
N PRO A 443 -17.56 -11.87 -6.64
CA PRO A 443 -17.99 -12.88 -7.62
C PRO A 443 -18.74 -12.30 -8.82
N GLU A 444 -19.24 -11.06 -8.74
CA GLU A 444 -19.85 -10.35 -9.85
C GLU A 444 -19.26 -8.95 -9.96
N ASN A 445 -19.37 -8.31 -11.12
CA ASN A 445 -18.70 -7.03 -11.41
C ASN A 445 -18.99 -5.91 -10.39
N ASP A 446 -20.12 -5.98 -9.69
CA ASP A 446 -20.57 -4.99 -8.71
C ASP A 446 -21.00 -5.58 -7.35
N VAL A 447 -20.84 -6.89 -7.12
CA VAL A 447 -21.21 -7.56 -5.85
C VAL A 447 -19.97 -7.94 -5.07
N TRP A 448 -19.76 -7.33 -3.91
CA TRP A 448 -18.71 -7.71 -2.96
C TRP A 448 -19.18 -8.73 -1.95
N GLN A 449 -18.24 -9.52 -1.43
CA GLN A 449 -18.42 -10.47 -0.33
C GLN A 449 -17.22 -10.35 0.62
N VAL A 450 -17.51 -10.32 1.93
CA VAL A 450 -16.49 -10.38 3.00
C VAL A 450 -16.96 -11.38 4.05
N GLU A 451 -16.04 -12.19 4.57
CA GLU A 451 -16.29 -13.03 5.74
C GLU A 451 -15.82 -12.26 6.98
N LEU A 452 -16.65 -12.20 8.02
CA LEU A 452 -16.32 -11.51 9.27
C LEU A 452 -16.61 -12.44 10.47
N PRO A 453 -15.70 -12.52 11.46
CA PRO A 453 -15.98 -13.21 12.70
C PRO A 453 -17.06 -12.44 13.48
N LEU A 454 -17.81 -13.18 14.29
CA LEU A 454 -18.81 -12.65 15.21
C LEU A 454 -18.35 -12.92 16.64
N GLY A 455 -18.39 -11.90 17.47
CA GLY A 455 -18.39 -12.00 18.93
C GLY A 455 -19.75 -12.46 19.46
N ASN A 456 -19.94 -12.44 20.77
CA ASN A 456 -21.16 -12.94 21.40
C ASN A 456 -22.36 -12.02 21.15
N ASN A 457 -23.56 -12.61 21.04
CA ASN A 457 -24.81 -11.88 20.88
C ASN A 457 -24.82 -10.95 19.64
N ALA A 458 -25.23 -9.69 19.80
CA ALA A 458 -25.36 -8.71 18.73
C ALA A 458 -24.01 -8.07 18.39
N ASN A 459 -23.65 -8.12 17.12
CA ASN A 459 -22.46 -7.49 16.55
C ASN A 459 -22.90 -6.34 15.65
N GLU A 460 -22.53 -5.12 16.00
CA GLU A 460 -22.76 -3.93 15.17
C GLU A 460 -21.61 -3.79 14.18
N ILE A 461 -21.85 -4.18 12.92
CA ILE A 461 -20.82 -4.18 11.88
C ILE A 461 -21.04 -2.94 11.01
N SER A 462 -20.02 -2.08 10.93
CA SER A 462 -20.00 -0.93 10.01
C SER A 462 -18.88 -1.09 9.00
N ILE A 463 -19.22 -1.12 7.71
CA ILE A 463 -18.28 -1.24 6.60
C ILE A 463 -18.17 0.11 5.89
N GLU A 464 -16.93 0.54 5.69
CA GLU A 464 -16.55 1.76 4.98
C GLU A 464 -15.95 1.40 3.62
N ALA A 465 -16.44 2.04 2.56
CA ALA A 465 -15.90 1.90 1.21
C ALA A 465 -14.96 3.07 0.89
N TYR A 466 -13.74 2.77 0.44
CA TYR A 466 -12.73 3.76 0.09
C TYR A 466 -12.37 3.71 -1.39
N ASP A 467 -12.07 4.87 -1.97
CA ASP A 467 -11.62 4.97 -3.36
C ASP A 467 -10.11 4.69 -3.53
N PHE A 468 -9.62 4.73 -4.78
CA PHE A 468 -8.21 4.51 -5.11
C PHE A 468 -7.25 5.58 -4.53
N ARG A 469 -7.79 6.66 -3.97
CA ARG A 469 -7.05 7.77 -3.36
C ARG A 469 -7.17 7.77 -1.83
N GLY A 470 -7.82 6.76 -1.26
CA GLY A 470 -8.03 6.66 0.19
C GLY A 470 -9.13 7.58 0.72
N ASN A 471 -9.99 8.14 -0.15
CA ASN A 471 -11.14 8.92 0.32
C ASN A 471 -12.30 7.98 0.65
N LEU A 472 -12.98 8.25 1.76
CA LEU A 472 -14.23 7.57 2.12
C LEU A 472 -15.32 7.90 1.08
N ILE A 473 -15.91 6.88 0.50
CA ILE A 473 -17.05 6.96 -0.43
C ILE A 473 -18.35 6.98 0.36
N ASP A 474 -18.55 5.97 1.22
CA ASP A 474 -19.78 5.78 2.01
C ASP A 474 -19.54 4.76 3.13
N THR A 475 -20.42 4.79 4.14
CA THR A 475 -20.43 3.86 5.29
C THR A 475 -21.80 3.17 5.35
N LYS A 476 -21.81 1.87 5.62
CA LYS A 476 -23.04 1.08 5.77
C LYS A 476 -22.92 0.13 6.96
N SER A 477 -24.00 0.01 7.72
CA SER A 477 -24.02 -0.79 8.95
C SER A 477 -25.12 -1.84 8.94
N ILE A 478 -24.91 -2.94 9.66
CA ILE A 478 -25.87 -4.01 9.89
C ILE A 478 -25.63 -4.63 11.28
N SER A 479 -26.69 -4.93 12.02
CA SER A 479 -26.59 -5.72 13.25
C SER A 479 -26.74 -7.21 12.95
N VAL A 480 -25.74 -8.00 13.35
CA VAL A 480 -25.78 -9.46 13.22
C VAL A 480 -25.74 -10.08 14.61
N THR A 481 -26.85 -10.70 15.02
CA THR A 481 -26.92 -11.44 16.28
C THR A 481 -26.55 -12.91 16.06
N THR A 482 -25.51 -13.41 16.71
CA THR A 482 -25.25 -14.86 16.73
C THR A 482 -25.85 -15.53 17.96
N THR A 483 -26.20 -16.80 17.80
CA THR A 483 -26.62 -17.70 18.89
C THR A 483 -25.49 -18.62 19.38
N GLN A 484 -24.32 -18.54 18.74
CA GLN A 484 -23.10 -19.20 19.20
C GLN A 484 -22.30 -18.26 20.11
N ASN A 485 -21.36 -18.84 20.86
CA ASN A 485 -20.43 -18.08 21.69
C ASN A 485 -19.03 -18.11 21.07
N ASN A 486 -18.45 -16.92 20.89
CA ASN A 486 -17.07 -16.73 20.49
C ASN A 486 -16.41 -15.65 21.38
N PRO A 487 -16.12 -15.98 22.65
CA PRO A 487 -15.59 -15.02 23.61
C PRO A 487 -14.20 -14.46 23.26
N ALA A 488 -13.47 -15.08 22.32
CA ALA A 488 -12.16 -14.59 21.92
C ALA A 488 -12.22 -13.19 21.28
N ILE A 489 -13.22 -12.95 20.42
CA ILE A 489 -13.42 -11.65 19.75
C ILE A 489 -13.68 -10.54 20.77
N ASP A 490 -14.46 -10.85 21.80
CA ASP A 490 -14.90 -9.87 22.79
C ASP A 490 -13.89 -9.65 23.92
N SER A 491 -12.98 -10.61 24.16
CA SER A 491 -12.22 -10.66 25.41
C SER A 491 -10.73 -10.90 25.27
N LEU A 492 -10.21 -11.23 24.09
CA LEU A 492 -8.76 -11.21 23.86
C LEU A 492 -8.34 -9.76 23.61
N ARG A 493 -7.48 -9.21 24.47
CA ARG A 493 -7.01 -7.82 24.35
C ARG A 493 -5.50 -7.75 24.51
N ILE A 494 -4.84 -6.92 23.70
CA ILE A 494 -3.45 -6.55 23.92
C ILE A 494 -3.38 -5.70 25.20
N THR A 495 -2.51 -6.08 26.12
CA THR A 495 -2.38 -5.44 27.44
C THR A 495 -1.04 -4.77 27.68
N GLU A 496 0.02 -5.25 27.03
CA GLU A 496 1.36 -4.68 27.19
C GLU A 496 2.16 -4.79 25.88
N ILE A 497 2.93 -3.75 25.55
CA ILE A 497 3.82 -3.72 24.39
C ILE A 497 5.18 -3.17 24.81
N ASN A 498 6.24 -3.87 24.42
CA ASN A 498 7.61 -3.37 24.50
C ASN A 498 8.16 -3.24 23.07
N TYR A 499 7.97 -2.07 22.45
CA TYR A 499 8.34 -1.76 21.06
C TYR A 499 9.72 -1.09 20.91
N ASN A 500 10.35 -0.75 22.04
CA ASN A 500 11.72 -0.26 22.07
C ASN A 500 12.30 -0.59 23.46
N PRO A 501 12.81 -1.81 23.66
CA PRO A 501 13.28 -2.25 24.96
C PRO A 501 14.50 -1.47 25.46
N GLY A 502 14.71 -1.50 26.78
CA GLY A 502 15.95 -1.00 27.36
C GLY A 502 17.19 -1.73 26.83
N ASN A 503 18.31 -1.01 26.76
CA ASN A 503 19.60 -1.54 26.27
C ASN A 503 19.96 -2.91 26.89
N PRO A 504 20.54 -3.83 26.11
CA PRO A 504 21.11 -5.07 26.61
C PRO A 504 22.09 -4.84 27.77
N THR A 505 22.00 -5.69 28.78
CA THR A 505 23.00 -5.77 29.85
C THR A 505 24.30 -6.39 29.32
N ASP A 506 25.42 -6.13 29.99
CA ASP A 506 26.72 -6.74 29.65
C ASP A 506 26.66 -8.28 29.56
N GLN A 507 25.78 -8.92 30.34
CA GLN A 507 25.59 -10.36 30.33
C GLN A 507 24.80 -10.85 29.12
N GLU A 508 23.74 -10.13 28.74
CA GLU A 508 22.93 -10.40 27.55
C GLU A 508 23.75 -10.23 26.27
N SER A 509 24.49 -9.12 26.15
CA SER A 509 25.39 -8.89 25.01
C SER A 509 26.49 -9.95 24.94
N ALA A 510 27.04 -10.38 26.08
CA ALA A 510 28.04 -11.46 26.11
C ALA A 510 27.46 -12.82 25.72
N ALA A 511 26.14 -13.02 25.81
CA ALA A 511 25.45 -14.21 25.34
C ALA A 511 25.09 -14.15 23.85
N GLY A 512 25.29 -13.00 23.19
CA GLY A 512 25.01 -12.80 21.78
C GLY A 512 23.73 -12.02 21.48
N HIS A 513 23.07 -11.47 22.50
CA HIS A 513 21.89 -10.62 22.38
C HIS A 513 22.31 -9.17 22.61
N ASP A 514 22.93 -8.56 21.60
CA ASP A 514 23.47 -7.20 21.64
C ASP A 514 22.57 -6.16 20.95
N ASP A 515 21.43 -6.59 20.42
CA ASP A 515 20.35 -5.73 19.94
C ASP A 515 19.29 -5.54 21.03
N ALA A 516 18.75 -4.33 21.16
CA ALA A 516 17.67 -4.07 22.10
C ALA A 516 16.36 -4.70 21.63
N ASP A 517 16.17 -4.77 20.30
CA ASP A 517 14.94 -5.27 19.68
C ASP A 517 14.74 -6.78 19.95
N ASP A 518 15.82 -7.52 20.25
CA ASP A 518 15.76 -8.94 20.68
C ASP A 518 14.81 -9.17 21.87
N PHE A 519 14.52 -8.13 22.67
CA PHE A 519 13.71 -8.18 23.89
C PHE A 519 12.28 -7.65 23.73
N GLU A 520 11.85 -7.35 22.49
CA GLU A 520 10.49 -6.90 22.21
C GLU A 520 9.46 -7.99 22.50
N PHE A 521 8.27 -7.56 22.94
CA PHE A 521 7.14 -8.45 23.11
C PHE A 521 5.79 -7.74 22.95
N ILE A 522 4.77 -8.55 22.65
CA ILE A 522 3.36 -8.17 22.69
C ILE A 522 2.64 -9.14 23.63
N GLU A 523 1.99 -8.60 24.65
CA GLU A 523 1.20 -9.36 25.62
C GLU A 523 -0.30 -9.25 25.32
N PHE A 524 -0.98 -10.38 25.45
CA PHE A 524 -2.42 -10.46 25.43
C PHE A 524 -2.97 -11.02 26.74
N ARG A 525 -4.19 -10.60 27.06
CA ARG A 525 -4.96 -11.15 28.18
C ARG A 525 -6.36 -11.57 27.73
N ASN A 526 -6.87 -12.63 28.35
CA ASN A 526 -8.30 -12.91 28.33
C ASN A 526 -9.01 -12.11 29.43
N THR A 527 -9.67 -11.01 29.06
CA THR A 527 -10.35 -10.08 29.98
C THR A 527 -11.77 -10.54 30.37
N GLY A 528 -12.21 -11.68 29.80
CA GLY A 528 -13.54 -12.27 29.97
C GLY A 528 -13.62 -13.27 31.12
N ASP A 529 -14.78 -13.92 31.23
CA ASP A 529 -15.08 -14.91 32.28
C ASP A 529 -15.11 -16.37 31.76
N GLN A 530 -14.81 -16.58 30.48
CA GLN A 530 -14.77 -17.89 29.82
C GLN A 530 -13.38 -18.17 29.24
N THR A 531 -12.96 -19.44 29.22
CA THR A 531 -11.76 -19.83 28.47
C THR A 531 -11.99 -19.56 26.99
N ILE A 532 -11.03 -18.89 26.36
CA ILE A 532 -11.03 -18.60 24.93
C ILE A 532 -10.12 -19.56 24.18
N SER A 533 -10.50 -19.94 22.97
CA SER A 533 -9.63 -20.61 22.01
C SER A 533 -8.86 -19.56 21.21
N LEU A 534 -7.56 -19.77 21.02
CA LEU A 534 -6.71 -18.92 20.17
C LEU A 534 -6.52 -19.50 18.76
N ALA A 535 -7.11 -20.66 18.46
CA ALA A 535 -7.11 -21.21 17.12
C ALA A 535 -7.78 -20.24 16.13
N GLY A 536 -7.10 -19.97 15.00
CA GLY A 536 -7.55 -19.02 13.97
C GLY A 536 -7.30 -17.56 14.32
N ILE A 537 -6.62 -17.26 15.45
CA ILE A 537 -6.18 -15.90 15.80
C ILE A 537 -4.75 -15.70 15.36
N GLU A 538 -4.45 -14.55 14.78
CA GLU A 538 -3.11 -14.17 14.35
C GLU A 538 -2.79 -12.71 14.69
N LEU A 539 -1.52 -12.44 15.01
CA LEU A 539 -0.90 -11.16 14.71
C LEU A 539 -0.62 -11.14 13.21
N ALA A 540 -1.06 -10.11 12.52
CA ALA A 540 -0.94 -10.00 11.07
C ALA A 540 -0.09 -8.79 10.68
N GLU A 541 0.98 -9.05 9.92
CA GLU A 541 1.64 -8.01 9.14
C GLU A 541 0.70 -7.59 7.99
N VAL A 542 0.49 -6.28 7.85
CA VAL A 542 -0.50 -5.71 6.93
C VAL A 542 0.13 -4.61 6.10
N GLN A 543 -0.42 -4.38 4.89
CA GLN A 543 0.04 -3.28 4.04
C GLN A 543 -0.72 -2.00 4.40
N VAL A 544 -0.05 -1.05 5.05
CA VAL A 544 -0.57 0.28 5.37
C VAL A 544 0.21 1.29 4.54
N ASN A 545 -0.52 2.08 3.73
CA ASN A 545 0.07 3.06 2.82
C ASN A 545 1.19 2.53 1.88
N GLY A 546 1.19 1.23 1.61
CA GLY A 546 2.17 0.56 0.73
C GLY A 546 3.43 0.07 1.43
N ASN A 547 3.49 0.15 2.76
CA ASN A 547 4.54 -0.44 3.59
C ASN A 547 3.95 -1.63 4.38
N PRO A 548 4.73 -2.70 4.60
CA PRO A 548 4.39 -3.69 5.61
C PRO A 548 4.46 -3.04 7.00
N GLU A 549 3.42 -3.22 7.80
CA GLU A 549 3.35 -2.78 9.20
C GLU A 549 2.89 -3.93 10.09
N GLY A 550 3.46 -4.00 11.29
CA GLY A 550 3.19 -5.00 12.31
C GLY A 550 4.05 -6.26 12.17
N VAL A 551 3.68 -7.29 12.91
CA VAL A 551 4.38 -8.59 12.95
C VAL A 551 3.43 -9.73 12.67
N ALA A 552 3.96 -10.85 12.18
CA ALA A 552 3.17 -12.03 11.84
C ALA A 552 3.38 -13.18 12.86
N PHE A 553 2.30 -13.67 13.45
CA PHE A 553 2.29 -14.85 14.32
C PHE A 553 0.92 -15.53 14.33
N ASP A 554 0.86 -16.84 14.06
CA ASP A 554 -0.36 -17.64 14.09
C ASP A 554 -0.44 -18.48 15.37
N PHE A 555 -1.39 -18.14 16.26
CA PHE A 555 -1.59 -18.84 17.53
C PHE A 555 -2.01 -20.29 17.34
N THR A 556 -2.56 -20.68 16.19
CA THR A 556 -2.93 -22.07 15.87
C THR A 556 -1.71 -23.00 15.91
N ASN A 557 -0.54 -22.48 15.54
CA ASN A 557 0.73 -23.20 15.53
C ASN A 557 1.59 -22.90 16.77
N GLY A 558 1.10 -22.05 17.68
CA GLY A 558 1.81 -21.66 18.90
C GLY A 558 1.79 -22.72 20.01
N ALA A 559 2.61 -22.51 21.02
CA ALA A 559 2.69 -23.36 22.21
C ALA A 559 1.46 -23.24 23.12
N ILE A 560 0.71 -22.14 23.02
CA ILE A 560 -0.49 -21.84 23.81
C ILE A 560 -1.63 -21.56 22.83
N THR A 561 -2.63 -22.44 22.82
CA THR A 561 -3.78 -22.36 21.89
C THR A 561 -5.11 -22.11 22.60
N GLU A 562 -5.10 -22.01 23.94
CA GLU A 562 -6.27 -21.72 24.77
C GLU A 562 -5.83 -20.82 25.93
N LEU A 563 -6.70 -19.89 26.33
CA LEU A 563 -6.41 -18.93 27.39
C LEU A 563 -7.54 -18.88 28.42
N ALA A 564 -7.24 -19.26 29.66
CA ALA A 564 -8.20 -19.23 30.76
C ALA A 564 -8.60 -17.78 31.13
N PRO A 565 -9.75 -17.57 31.81
CA PRO A 565 -10.14 -16.24 32.29
C PRO A 565 -9.02 -15.56 33.10
N GLY A 566 -8.68 -14.33 32.73
CA GLY A 566 -7.63 -13.53 33.36
C GLY A 566 -6.20 -13.97 33.07
N ALA A 567 -5.98 -15.05 32.31
CA ALA A 567 -4.64 -15.51 31.96
C ALA A 567 -4.01 -14.64 30.85
N PHE A 568 -2.68 -14.58 30.86
CA PHE A 568 -1.84 -13.86 29.91
C PHE A 568 -1.16 -14.81 28.92
N VAL A 569 -0.85 -14.29 27.74
CA VAL A 569 -0.04 -14.97 26.72
C VAL A 569 0.83 -13.94 25.99
N LEU A 570 2.09 -14.31 25.72
CA LEU A 570 3.06 -13.43 25.06
C LEU A 570 3.46 -13.98 23.70
N VAL A 571 3.70 -13.08 22.76
CA VAL A 571 4.48 -13.32 21.54
C VAL A 571 5.72 -12.43 21.63
N VAL A 572 6.87 -12.91 21.16
CA VAL A 572 8.18 -12.23 21.37
C VAL A 572 9.00 -12.20 20.07
N GLU A 573 9.98 -11.31 19.97
CA GLU A 573 10.95 -11.29 18.87
C GLU A 573 11.91 -12.49 18.98
N ASP A 574 12.73 -12.51 20.04
CA ASP A 574 13.67 -13.59 20.32
C ASP A 574 13.34 -14.36 21.60
N MET A 575 13.00 -15.64 21.48
CA MET A 575 12.64 -16.48 22.62
C MET A 575 13.79 -16.71 23.61
N GLU A 576 15.04 -16.81 23.14
CA GLU A 576 16.21 -17.04 24.00
C GLU A 576 16.61 -15.75 24.74
N ALA A 577 16.59 -14.61 24.04
CA ALA A 577 16.86 -13.29 24.61
C ALA A 577 15.79 -12.91 25.64
N PHE A 578 14.51 -13.04 25.27
CA PHE A 578 13.39 -12.76 26.17
C PHE A 578 13.48 -13.62 27.44
N ALA A 579 13.74 -14.91 27.31
CA ALA A 579 13.89 -15.81 28.46
C ALA A 579 15.11 -15.46 29.35
N MET A 580 16.16 -14.85 28.78
CA MET A 580 17.31 -14.37 29.55
C MET A 580 16.96 -13.18 30.44
N ARG A 581 16.18 -12.23 29.91
CA ARG A 581 15.77 -11.01 30.62
C ARG A 581 14.65 -11.25 31.62
N TYR A 582 13.63 -11.99 31.21
CA TYR A 582 12.37 -12.13 31.94
C TYR A 582 12.23 -13.48 32.66
N GLY A 583 13.08 -14.45 32.35
CA GLY A 583 13.02 -15.80 32.89
C GLY A 583 12.24 -16.78 31.99
N ASN A 584 12.27 -18.06 32.35
CA ASN A 584 11.76 -19.15 31.49
C ASN A 584 10.32 -19.58 31.81
N ASP A 585 9.69 -19.01 32.84
CA ASP A 585 8.40 -19.50 33.37
C ASP A 585 7.19 -18.69 32.87
N LEU A 586 7.40 -17.73 31.95
CA LEU A 586 6.34 -16.89 31.39
C LEU A 586 5.56 -17.58 30.24
N PRO A 587 4.28 -17.24 30.03
CA PRO A 587 3.41 -17.90 29.07
C PRO A 587 3.67 -17.43 27.63
N VAL A 588 4.83 -17.76 27.06
CA VAL A 588 5.19 -17.43 25.67
C VAL A 588 4.54 -18.43 24.70
N ALA A 589 3.71 -17.94 23.77
CA ALA A 589 3.12 -18.73 22.69
C ALA A 589 4.13 -19.03 21.57
N GLY A 590 5.06 -18.12 21.28
CA GLY A 590 6.11 -18.33 20.29
C GLY A 590 6.78 -17.03 19.84
N GLN A 591 7.62 -17.15 18.80
CA GLN A 591 8.28 -16.02 18.13
C GLN A 591 7.46 -15.56 16.94
N TRP A 592 7.34 -14.25 16.75
CA TRP A 592 6.79 -13.70 15.51
C TRP A 592 7.84 -13.66 14.40
N SER A 593 7.41 -13.30 13.18
CA SER A 593 8.29 -12.87 12.10
C SER A 593 7.95 -11.43 11.69
N GLY A 594 8.95 -10.69 11.21
CA GLY A 594 8.85 -9.25 10.99
C GLY A 594 9.73 -8.54 12.00
N GLY A 595 9.34 -7.32 12.38
CA GLY A 595 9.92 -6.56 13.48
C GLY A 595 9.04 -5.34 13.76
N LEU A 596 9.07 -4.81 14.97
CA LEU A 596 8.36 -3.58 15.30
C LEU A 596 9.26 -2.37 15.02
N SER A 597 8.66 -1.29 14.49
CA SER A 597 9.31 0.01 14.39
C SER A 597 9.40 0.68 15.75
N ASN A 598 10.60 1.10 16.17
CA ASN A 598 10.79 1.82 17.43
C ASN A 598 10.09 3.20 17.43
N GLY A 599 9.61 3.71 16.27
CA GLY A 599 8.95 5.01 16.16
C GLY A 599 7.41 4.93 16.14
N SER A 600 6.85 4.16 15.21
CA SER A 600 5.41 3.89 15.14
C SER A 600 5.14 2.73 14.22
N GLU A 601 4.14 1.91 14.55
CA GLU A 601 3.72 0.77 13.76
C GLU A 601 2.24 0.48 14.01
N THR A 602 1.53 -0.02 12.99
CA THR A 602 0.17 -0.55 13.14
C THR A 602 0.18 -2.01 13.59
N ILE A 603 -0.32 -2.28 14.79
CA ILE A 603 -0.54 -3.64 15.28
C ILE A 603 -1.92 -4.12 14.86
N THR A 604 -1.99 -5.30 14.25
CA THR A 604 -3.25 -5.89 13.80
C THR A 604 -3.43 -7.31 14.35
N VAL A 605 -4.51 -7.52 15.09
CA VAL A 605 -4.96 -8.84 15.52
C VAL A 605 -6.13 -9.25 14.64
N ARG A 606 -6.04 -10.42 14.00
CA ARG A 606 -7.13 -10.96 13.17
C ARG A 606 -7.70 -12.24 13.77
N ALA A 607 -8.98 -12.47 13.47
CA ALA A 607 -9.61 -13.77 13.56
C ALA A 607 -10.35 -14.06 12.26
N GLU A 608 -10.14 -15.25 11.69
CA GLU A 608 -10.79 -15.65 10.43
C GLU A 608 -10.62 -14.60 9.30
N GLY A 609 -9.44 -13.96 9.22
CA GLY A 609 -9.10 -12.98 8.18
C GLY A 609 -9.59 -11.53 8.41
N ALA A 610 -10.40 -11.26 9.43
CA ALA A 610 -10.83 -9.90 9.76
C ALA A 610 -10.14 -9.36 11.01
N ALA A 611 -9.86 -8.05 11.05
CA ALA A 611 -9.29 -7.40 12.22
C ALA A 611 -10.31 -7.41 13.38
N ILE A 612 -9.87 -7.89 14.54
CA ILE A 612 -10.64 -7.90 15.80
C ILE A 612 -10.09 -6.88 16.81
N GLN A 613 -8.84 -6.46 16.64
CA GLN A 613 -8.25 -5.33 17.33
C GLN A 613 -7.14 -4.74 16.42
N GLN A 614 -7.13 -3.42 16.28
CA GLN A 614 -6.14 -2.71 15.50
C GLN A 614 -5.93 -1.30 16.03
N PHE A 615 -4.67 -0.88 16.09
CA PHE A 615 -4.27 0.47 16.44
C PHE A 615 -2.80 0.68 16.04
N SER A 616 -2.38 1.93 15.94
CA SER A 616 -0.97 2.27 15.76
C SER A 616 -0.45 2.91 17.04
N TYR A 617 0.69 2.43 17.55
CA TYR A 617 1.39 3.11 18.65
C TYR A 617 2.30 4.22 18.11
N ASN A 618 2.73 5.12 18.98
CA ASN A 618 3.69 6.16 18.65
C ASN A 618 4.66 6.39 19.81
N ASP A 619 5.95 6.48 19.50
CA ASP A 619 7.05 6.74 20.42
C ASP A 619 6.86 8.01 21.26
N ASN A 620 6.18 9.02 20.72
CA ASN A 620 5.93 10.27 21.43
C ASN A 620 4.79 10.19 22.46
N TRP A 621 4.08 9.06 22.59
CA TRP A 621 3.01 8.91 23.59
C TRP A 621 3.56 8.99 25.01
N HIS A 622 4.63 8.24 25.28
CA HIS A 622 5.22 8.08 26.61
C HIS A 622 6.74 7.89 26.49
N PRO A 623 7.56 8.95 26.61
CA PRO A 623 8.99 8.89 26.31
C PRO A 623 9.80 7.83 27.07
N SER A 624 9.40 7.47 28.30
CA SER A 624 10.08 6.41 29.06
C SER A 624 9.88 5.00 28.49
N THR A 625 8.92 4.82 27.58
CA THR A 625 8.67 3.57 26.86
C THR A 625 9.50 3.41 25.59
N ASP A 626 10.26 4.45 25.22
CA ASP A 626 11.07 4.52 24.01
C ASP A 626 12.57 4.27 24.32
N GLY A 627 12.91 3.05 24.75
CA GLY A 627 14.31 2.63 24.98
C GLY A 627 14.85 2.91 26.39
N ASP A 628 14.09 3.58 27.25
CA ASP A 628 14.44 3.82 28.67
C ASP A 628 14.06 2.63 29.58
N GLY A 629 13.39 1.63 29.01
CA GLY A 629 13.11 0.34 29.64
C GLY A 629 11.71 0.21 30.24
N ASN A 630 10.87 1.23 30.26
CA ASN A 630 9.44 1.02 30.54
C ASN A 630 8.74 0.43 29.31
N THR A 631 7.61 -0.24 29.52
CA THR A 631 6.74 -0.75 28.44
C THR A 631 5.44 0.04 28.41
N LEU A 632 4.69 -0.05 27.31
CA LEU A 632 3.33 0.49 27.24
C LEU A 632 2.36 -0.52 27.86
N GLU A 633 1.72 -0.17 28.98
CA GLU A 633 0.64 -0.95 29.61
C GLU A 633 -0.72 -0.27 29.33
N ILE A 634 -1.74 -1.05 28.95
CA ILE A 634 -3.09 -0.51 28.76
C ILE A 634 -3.71 -0.14 30.12
N ILE A 635 -4.33 1.04 30.19
CA ILE A 635 -4.97 1.52 31.43
C ILE A 635 -6.27 0.77 31.70
N ASN A 636 -7.09 0.55 30.66
CA ASN A 636 -8.41 -0.07 30.78
C ASN A 636 -8.60 -1.15 29.73
N GLU A 637 -8.23 -2.39 30.07
CA GLU A 637 -8.37 -3.58 29.22
C GLU A 637 -9.83 -3.93 28.86
N LYS A 638 -10.82 -3.30 29.51
CA LYS A 638 -12.27 -3.45 29.22
C LYS A 638 -12.87 -2.20 28.57
N GLY A 639 -12.04 -1.23 28.20
CA GLY A 639 -12.43 -0.01 27.53
C GLY A 639 -12.90 -0.23 26.10
N ALA A 640 -13.34 0.84 25.46
CA ALA A 640 -13.64 0.85 24.03
C ALA A 640 -12.34 0.67 23.22
N LEU A 641 -12.38 -0.03 22.09
CA LEU A 641 -11.18 -0.38 21.32
C LEU A 641 -10.45 0.85 20.78
N GLU A 642 -11.16 1.95 20.57
CA GLU A 642 -10.61 3.23 20.12
C GLU A 642 -9.55 3.79 21.08
N ALA A 643 -9.61 3.44 22.37
CA ALA A 643 -8.63 3.88 23.36
C ALA A 643 -7.23 3.27 23.11
N TRP A 644 -7.12 2.12 22.44
CA TRP A 644 -5.81 1.55 22.11
C TRP A 644 -5.04 2.41 21.10
N GLY A 645 -5.73 3.25 20.32
CA GLY A 645 -5.13 4.15 19.35
C GLY A 645 -4.76 5.54 19.88
N THR A 646 -4.82 5.77 21.21
CA THR A 646 -4.57 7.08 21.82
C THR A 646 -3.54 7.00 22.93
N ALA A 647 -2.73 8.04 23.11
CA ALA A 647 -1.73 8.10 24.18
C ALA A 647 -2.36 7.90 25.57
N GLU A 648 -3.57 8.44 25.76
CA GLU A 648 -4.34 8.41 27.01
C GLU A 648 -4.92 7.03 27.34
N GLY A 649 -4.92 6.09 26.40
CA GLY A 649 -5.31 4.71 26.67
C GLY A 649 -4.20 3.89 27.33
N TRP A 650 -2.96 4.35 27.20
CA TRP A 650 -1.75 3.68 27.65
C TRP A 650 -1.06 4.46 28.76
N ARG A 651 -0.19 3.77 29.50
CA ARG A 651 0.75 4.37 30.45
C ARG A 651 2.09 3.65 30.38
N PRO A 652 3.19 4.26 30.85
CA PRO A 652 4.42 3.53 31.12
C PRO A 652 4.19 2.48 32.22
N SER A 653 4.86 1.34 32.11
CA SER A 653 4.90 0.34 33.18
C SER A 653 5.47 0.92 34.47
N ALA A 654 4.98 0.46 35.62
CA ALA A 654 5.48 0.93 36.92
C ALA A 654 6.85 0.31 37.30
N ILE A 655 7.24 -0.77 36.63
CA ILE A 655 8.50 -1.50 36.85
C ILE A 655 9.32 -1.43 35.56
N ALA A 656 10.62 -1.21 35.71
CA ALA A 656 11.55 -1.33 34.59
C ALA A 656 11.47 -2.72 33.96
N ASN A 657 11.50 -2.73 32.63
CA ASN A 657 11.25 -3.85 31.71
C ASN A 657 9.80 -4.35 31.66
N GLY A 658 8.86 -3.70 32.35
CA GLY A 658 7.45 -4.05 32.27
C GLY A 658 6.99 -5.13 33.25
N SER A 659 5.84 -5.72 32.98
CA SER A 659 5.19 -6.75 33.80
C SER A 659 4.75 -8.00 33.03
N PRO A 660 5.54 -8.53 32.08
CA PRO A 660 5.08 -9.58 31.19
C PRO A 660 4.62 -10.84 31.96
N GLY A 661 3.43 -11.32 31.61
CA GLY A 661 2.74 -12.47 32.18
C GLY A 661 2.07 -12.20 33.53
N ALA A 662 1.97 -10.94 33.96
CA ALA A 662 1.40 -10.55 35.25
C ALA A 662 0.53 -9.28 35.13
N GLU A 663 -0.27 -9.01 36.17
CA GLU A 663 -0.95 -7.72 36.25
C GLU A 663 0.09 -6.60 36.37
N GLY A 664 -0.05 -5.58 35.51
CA GLY A 664 0.67 -4.31 35.63
C GLY A 664 0.52 -3.75 37.05
N SER A 665 1.65 -3.44 37.68
CA SER A 665 1.67 -2.95 39.07
C SER A 665 1.35 -1.45 39.20
N GLY A 666 0.99 -0.79 38.08
CA GLY A 666 0.60 0.62 38.05
C GLY A 666 -0.78 0.87 38.68
N ARG A 667 -0.86 1.89 39.54
CA ARG A 667 -2.11 2.35 40.14
C ARG A 667 -3.10 2.79 39.06
N VAL A 668 -4.39 2.56 39.30
CA VAL A 668 -5.46 3.11 38.45
C VAL A 668 -5.31 4.64 38.48
N PRO A 669 -5.28 5.36 37.34
CA PRO A 669 -5.23 6.82 37.35
C PRO A 669 -6.30 7.41 38.25
N GLY A 670 -5.89 8.23 39.22
CA GLY A 670 -6.76 8.79 40.25
C GLY A 670 -6.83 8.01 41.57
N ASP A 671 -6.46 6.72 41.59
CA ASP A 671 -6.46 5.85 42.80
C ASP A 671 -5.27 6.14 43.73
N SER A 672 -5.37 7.28 44.39
CA SER A 672 -4.35 7.80 45.29
C SER A 672 -4.29 7.00 46.60
N ASN A 673 -5.38 6.34 46.98
CA ASN A 673 -5.44 5.55 48.21
C ASN A 673 -4.93 4.10 48.01
N GLY A 674 -4.85 3.63 46.76
CA GLY A 674 -4.32 2.32 46.36
C GLY A 674 -5.28 1.15 46.60
N ASP A 675 -6.59 1.39 46.64
CA ASP A 675 -7.62 0.36 46.83
C ASP A 675 -8.18 -0.22 45.52
N GLY A 676 -7.67 0.26 44.39
CA GLY A 676 -8.05 -0.14 43.04
C GLY A 676 -9.30 0.58 42.51
N ILE A 677 -9.86 1.55 43.25
CA ILE A 677 -11.08 2.26 42.89
C ILE A 677 -10.79 3.76 42.93
N PHE A 678 -10.86 4.43 41.77
CA PHE A 678 -10.87 5.89 41.74
C PHE A 678 -12.24 6.41 42.17
N ASP A 679 -12.37 6.92 43.39
CA ASP A 679 -13.61 7.50 43.91
C ASP A 679 -13.39 8.77 44.77
N SER A 680 -14.44 9.21 45.45
CA SER A 680 -14.39 10.43 46.28
C SER A 680 -13.35 10.37 47.41
N SER A 681 -12.97 9.18 47.85
CA SER A 681 -12.00 8.97 48.91
C SER A 681 -10.58 9.33 48.46
N ASP A 682 -10.24 9.15 47.18
CA ASP A 682 -8.97 9.59 46.60
C ASP A 682 -8.88 11.11 46.54
N PHE A 683 -9.95 11.78 46.11
CA PHE A 683 -10.00 13.23 46.15
C PHE A 683 -9.78 13.76 47.56
N VAL A 684 -10.40 13.13 48.55
CA VAL A 684 -10.20 13.50 49.95
C VAL A 684 -8.75 13.30 50.38
N LEU A 685 -8.05 12.29 49.86
CA LEU A 685 -6.64 12.05 50.16
C LEU A 685 -5.72 13.10 49.52
N VAL A 686 -5.83 13.34 48.22
CA VAL A 686 -4.94 14.29 47.51
C VAL A 686 -5.15 15.73 47.96
N PHE A 687 -6.40 16.14 48.25
CA PHE A 687 -6.66 17.47 48.79
C PHE A 687 -6.18 17.64 50.24
N GLN A 688 -5.85 16.57 50.96
CA GLN A 688 -5.18 16.68 52.26
C GLN A 688 -3.68 16.95 52.14
N ALA A 689 -3.05 16.59 51.03
CA ALA A 689 -1.65 16.93 50.75
C ALA A 689 -1.50 18.45 50.58
N GLY A 690 -2.48 19.09 49.94
CA GLY A 690 -2.55 20.55 49.81
C GLY A 690 -1.65 21.11 48.71
N GLU A 691 -1.26 20.27 47.74
CA GLU A 691 -0.35 20.63 46.65
C GLU A 691 -1.09 21.07 45.37
N TYR A 692 -2.43 20.93 45.34
CA TYR A 692 -3.24 21.39 44.22
C TYR A 692 -3.01 22.86 43.90
N GLU A 693 -2.46 23.15 42.72
CA GLU A 693 -2.20 24.50 42.21
C GLU A 693 -1.37 25.35 43.20
N ASP A 694 -0.41 24.74 43.89
CA ASP A 694 0.39 25.42 44.92
C ASP A 694 1.52 26.31 44.33
N GLY A 695 1.86 26.11 43.05
CA GLY A 695 2.87 26.85 42.31
C GLY A 695 4.31 26.42 42.60
N ILE A 696 4.53 25.22 43.16
CA ILE A 696 5.84 24.65 43.47
C ILE A 696 6.14 23.52 42.49
N ALA A 697 6.96 23.79 41.46
CA ALA A 697 7.28 22.78 40.44
C ALA A 697 7.97 21.51 41.00
N GLY A 698 7.45 20.34 40.63
CA GLY A 698 8.02 19.02 40.87
C GLY A 698 7.93 18.55 42.31
N ASN A 699 6.94 19.01 43.10
CA ASN A 699 6.78 18.59 44.50
C ASN A 699 5.72 17.52 44.72
N SER A 700 4.89 17.21 43.72
CA SER A 700 3.77 16.29 43.88
C SER A 700 4.17 14.86 43.52
N THR A 701 3.68 13.90 44.29
CA THR A 701 3.71 12.47 43.95
C THR A 701 2.33 12.00 43.49
N PHE A 702 2.24 10.79 42.92
CA PHE A 702 0.96 10.20 42.52
C PHE A 702 -0.06 10.13 43.67
N GLU A 703 0.38 9.80 44.88
CA GLU A 703 -0.48 9.81 46.08
C GLU A 703 -0.91 11.20 46.54
N GLU A 704 -0.24 12.25 46.06
CA GLU A 704 -0.50 13.65 46.36
C GLU A 704 -1.27 14.37 45.24
N GLY A 705 -1.43 13.71 44.09
CA GLY A 705 -2.32 14.13 43.00
C GLY A 705 -1.69 14.26 41.62
N ASP A 706 -0.37 14.02 41.49
CA ASP A 706 0.35 13.96 40.20
C ASP A 706 -0.01 12.68 39.44
N TRP A 707 -1.18 12.68 38.83
CA TRP A 707 -1.75 11.52 38.17
C TRP A 707 -1.34 11.43 36.71
N ASP A 708 -0.98 12.53 36.06
CA ASP A 708 -0.44 12.54 34.69
C ASP A 708 1.11 12.41 34.64
N GLY A 709 1.77 12.50 35.80
CA GLY A 709 3.19 12.19 35.97
C GLY A 709 4.13 13.32 35.58
N ASP A 710 3.64 14.55 35.46
CA ASP A 710 4.45 15.73 35.16
C ASP A 710 5.18 16.30 36.38
N GLY A 711 4.85 15.81 37.58
CA GLY A 711 5.46 16.17 38.86
C GLY A 711 4.69 17.25 39.64
N ASP A 712 3.56 17.74 39.15
CA ASP A 712 2.77 18.84 39.71
C ASP A 712 1.28 18.51 39.79
N PHE A 713 0.65 18.58 40.98
CA PHE A 713 -0.80 18.41 41.08
C PHE A 713 -1.56 19.66 40.64
N THR A 714 -2.09 19.63 39.42
CA THR A 714 -2.78 20.76 38.78
C THR A 714 -4.17 20.37 38.24
N SER A 715 -4.83 21.34 37.63
CA SER A 715 -6.07 21.08 36.89
C SER A 715 -5.89 20.10 35.72
N SER A 716 -4.65 19.93 35.21
CA SER A 716 -4.33 18.97 34.14
C SER A 716 -4.52 17.53 34.61
N ASP A 717 -4.12 17.20 35.84
CA ASP A 717 -4.33 15.87 36.43
C ASP A 717 -5.81 15.52 36.51
N PHE A 718 -6.65 16.47 36.90
CA PHE A 718 -8.10 16.28 36.90
C PHE A 718 -8.63 16.01 35.50
N VAL A 719 -8.17 16.77 34.52
CA VAL A 719 -8.55 16.54 33.12
C VAL A 719 -8.10 15.15 32.69
N PHE A 720 -6.86 14.77 32.99
CA PHE A 720 -6.32 13.44 32.71
C PHE A 720 -7.19 12.36 33.36
N VAL A 721 -7.33 12.33 34.69
CA VAL A 721 -8.06 11.24 35.38
C VAL A 721 -9.56 11.23 35.14
N PHE A 722 -10.21 12.35 34.81
CA PHE A 722 -11.62 12.30 34.40
C PHE A 722 -11.79 11.92 32.93
N THR A 723 -10.73 12.00 32.14
CA THR A 723 -10.69 11.49 30.77
C THR A 723 -10.35 10.00 30.75
N VAL A 724 -9.45 9.54 31.63
CA VAL A 724 -8.90 8.16 31.60
C VAL A 724 -9.27 7.29 32.79
N GLY A 725 -9.46 7.88 33.96
CA GLY A 725 -9.80 7.21 35.22
C GLY A 725 -11.30 6.97 35.32
N ASN A 726 -11.70 5.71 35.47
CA ASN A 726 -13.10 5.34 35.65
C ASN A 726 -13.61 5.75 37.04
N TYR A 727 -13.92 7.04 37.25
CA TYR A 727 -14.44 7.52 38.54
C TYR A 727 -15.71 6.77 38.94
N VAL A 728 -15.67 6.06 40.05
CA VAL A 728 -16.79 5.28 40.57
C VAL A 728 -17.53 6.12 41.60
N ALA A 729 -18.70 6.64 41.22
CA ALA A 729 -19.58 7.28 42.19
C ALA A 729 -20.12 6.21 43.17
N GLU A 730 -19.92 6.40 44.48
CA GLU A 730 -20.54 5.54 45.50
C GLU A 730 -22.02 5.32 45.20
N ALA A 731 -22.47 4.06 45.24
CA ALA A 731 -23.87 3.72 45.07
C ALA A 731 -24.70 4.43 46.14
N THR A 732 -25.52 5.39 45.72
CA THR A 732 -26.46 6.10 46.60
C THR A 732 -27.26 5.05 47.40
N PRO A 733 -27.22 5.04 48.75
CA PRO A 733 -28.00 4.09 49.52
C PRO A 733 -29.48 4.29 49.16
N THR A 734 -30.10 3.22 48.67
CA THR A 734 -31.50 3.24 48.25
C THR A 734 -32.35 3.51 49.49
N VAL A 735 -32.78 4.76 49.66
CA VAL A 735 -33.81 5.09 50.65
C VAL A 735 -35.09 4.41 50.17
N GLN A 736 -35.45 3.29 50.80
CA GLN A 736 -36.76 2.67 50.63
C GLN A 736 -37.84 3.66 51.07
N THR A 737 -38.41 4.40 50.12
CA THR A 737 -39.61 5.21 50.35
C THR A 737 -40.84 4.31 50.32
N THR A 738 -41.13 3.64 51.44
CA THR A 738 -42.50 3.19 51.74
C THR A 738 -43.07 4.05 52.85
N THR A 739 -43.45 5.28 52.52
CA THR A 739 -44.37 6.07 53.35
C THR A 739 -45.70 6.09 52.62
N THR A 740 -46.68 5.36 53.13
CA THR A 740 -48.01 5.27 52.55
C THR A 740 -48.78 6.58 52.75
N VAL A 741 -49.72 6.87 51.84
CA VAL A 741 -50.56 8.09 51.85
C VAL A 741 -51.26 8.31 53.21
N ASP A 742 -51.55 7.24 53.95
CA ASP A 742 -52.17 7.31 55.28
C ASP A 742 -51.28 7.97 56.34
N GLU A 743 -49.95 7.82 56.27
CA GLU A 743 -49.03 8.47 57.22
C GLU A 743 -48.91 9.98 56.95
N LEU A 744 -49.00 10.40 55.68
CA LEU A 744 -49.01 11.81 55.30
C LEU A 744 -50.32 12.52 55.69
N VAL A 745 -51.45 11.80 55.65
CA VAL A 745 -52.75 12.33 56.11
C VAL A 745 -52.76 12.49 57.63
N LYS A 746 -52.20 11.53 58.38
CA LYS A 746 -52.09 11.62 59.85
C LYS A 746 -51.25 12.82 60.30
N ARG A 747 -50.11 13.05 59.63
CA ARG A 747 -49.19 14.16 59.96
C ARG A 747 -49.75 15.54 59.60
N ARG A 748 -50.61 15.65 58.57
CA ARG A 748 -51.32 16.91 58.24
C ARG A 748 -52.44 17.26 59.22
N VAL A 749 -53.14 16.25 59.76
CA VAL A 749 -54.17 16.47 60.80
C VAL A 749 -53.52 16.90 62.11
N GLU A 750 -52.37 16.31 62.47
CA GLU A 750 -51.59 16.72 63.65
C GLU A 750 -51.01 18.14 63.53
N LEU A 751 -50.78 18.64 62.31
CA LEU A 751 -50.29 19.99 62.02
C LEU A 751 -51.39 21.04 61.80
N GLY A 752 -52.68 20.67 61.93
CA GLY A 752 -53.80 21.63 61.92
C GLY A 752 -54.10 22.29 60.56
N ILE A 753 -53.64 21.71 59.44
CA ILE A 753 -53.81 22.30 58.11
C ILE A 753 -55.09 21.78 57.45
N GLN A 754 -56.10 22.64 57.25
CA GLN A 754 -57.35 22.28 56.58
C GLN A 754 -57.16 22.09 55.06
N PRO A 755 -57.73 21.04 54.44
CA PRO A 755 -57.52 20.76 53.03
C PRO A 755 -58.40 21.65 52.12
N ILE A 756 -57.75 22.29 51.14
CA ILE A 756 -58.42 22.92 50.01
C ILE A 756 -58.69 21.83 48.96
N ILE A 757 -59.96 21.65 48.59
CA ILE A 757 -60.38 20.81 47.47
C ILE A 757 -60.35 21.68 46.21
N VAL A 758 -59.60 21.28 45.18
CA VAL A 758 -59.81 21.76 43.81
C VAL A 758 -59.91 20.56 42.88
N GLU A 759 -61.04 20.52 42.17
CA GLU A 759 -61.42 19.51 41.19
C GLU A 759 -60.54 19.50 39.95
N LYS A 760 -60.41 18.30 39.41
CA LYS A 760 -59.80 17.91 38.14
C LYS A 760 -60.53 18.56 36.96
N ALA A 761 -59.79 19.17 36.03
CA ALA A 761 -60.27 19.37 34.66
C ALA A 761 -59.12 19.20 33.65
N SER A 762 -59.19 18.08 32.94
CA SER A 762 -58.42 17.69 31.75
C SER A 762 -58.85 18.47 30.52
N ARG A 763 -57.91 18.86 29.64
CA ARG A 763 -58.15 18.96 28.18
C ARG A 763 -56.85 18.97 27.39
N SER A 764 -56.93 18.37 26.21
CA SER A 764 -55.87 17.97 25.29
C SER A 764 -55.98 18.72 23.94
N ILE A 765 -54.92 18.57 23.11
CA ILE A 765 -54.87 18.52 21.63
C ILE A 765 -54.42 19.78 20.84
N ASP A 766 -53.31 19.57 20.11
CA ASP A 766 -52.84 19.94 18.75
C ASP A 766 -52.72 21.38 18.21
N GLY A 767 -51.58 21.63 17.51
CA GLY A 767 -51.62 22.05 16.10
C GLY A 767 -50.78 23.25 15.62
N ALA A 768 -49.62 22.96 15.01
CA ALA A 768 -49.10 23.47 13.72
C ALA A 768 -48.81 24.97 13.39
N LEU A 769 -47.55 25.19 12.97
CA LEU A 769 -47.02 25.91 11.78
C LEU A 769 -46.92 27.46 11.67
N VAL A 770 -45.65 27.93 11.61
CA VAL A 770 -44.93 28.72 10.55
C VAL A 770 -45.26 30.21 10.25
N ASP A 771 -44.16 30.96 10.03
CA ASP A 771 -43.91 32.31 9.45
C ASP A 771 -44.22 33.56 10.29
N ASP A 772 -43.21 34.40 10.57
CA ASP A 772 -42.75 35.44 9.63
C ASP A 772 -41.51 36.22 10.15
N ALA A 773 -40.79 36.82 9.21
CA ALA A 773 -39.50 37.53 9.33
C ALA A 773 -39.56 38.93 9.98
N PHE A 774 -38.40 39.48 10.38
CA PHE A 774 -38.06 40.91 10.20
C PHE A 774 -36.53 41.13 10.21
N GLU A 775 -36.08 41.88 9.19
CA GLU A 775 -34.73 42.32 8.83
C GLU A 775 -34.22 43.55 9.64
N ASP A 776 -32.89 43.75 9.50
CA ASP A 776 -32.07 44.97 9.54
C ASP A 776 -31.74 45.65 10.87
N LEU A 777 -30.42 45.77 11.14
CA LEU A 777 -29.69 47.05 11.09
C LEU A 777 -28.15 46.83 11.15
N ASP A 778 -27.47 47.49 10.21
CA ASP A 778 -26.01 47.68 10.07
C ASP A 778 -25.33 48.27 11.33
N ASP A 779 -24.05 47.91 11.53
CA ASP A 779 -22.95 48.89 11.65
C ASP A 779 -21.58 48.17 11.62
N ASP A 780 -20.74 48.63 10.69
CA ASP A 780 -19.30 48.33 10.54
C ASP A 780 -18.48 48.80 11.74
N ASP A 781 -17.42 48.08 12.12
CA ASP A 781 -16.07 48.64 12.28
C ASP A 781 -15.01 47.56 12.64
N ASP A 782 -13.88 47.68 11.94
CA ASP A 782 -12.62 46.95 11.98
C ASP A 782 -12.08 46.50 13.36
N PHE A 783 -11.42 45.33 13.42
CA PHE A 783 -10.08 45.19 14.04
C PHE A 783 -9.40 43.86 13.65
N GLU A 784 -8.31 43.96 12.88
CA GLU A 784 -7.28 42.92 12.71
C GLU A 784 -6.50 42.70 14.03
N LEU A 785 -6.14 41.44 14.34
CA LEU A 785 -4.73 40.99 14.39
C LEU A 785 -4.62 39.51 14.80
N LEU A 786 -3.94 38.77 13.93
CA LEU A 786 -3.25 37.51 14.21
C LEU A 786 -2.19 37.70 15.31
N VAL A 787 -2.11 36.72 16.22
CA VAL A 787 -0.90 35.92 16.46
C VAL A 787 -1.34 34.48 16.62
#